data_AF-A0AA91GEA9-F1
#
_entry.id   AF-A0AA91GEA9-F1
#
_cell.length_a   1.000
_cell.length_b   1.000
_cell.length_c   1.000
_cell.angle_alpha   90.00
_cell.angle_beta   90.00
_cell.angle_gamma   90.00
#
_symmetry.space_group_name_H-M   'P 1'
#
loop_
_entity.id
_entity.type
_entity.pdbx_description
1 polymer ?
#
loop_
_entity_poly.entity_id
_entity_poly.type
_entity_poly.pdbx_seq_one_letter_code
_entity_poly.pdbx_strand_id
1 'polypeptide(L)'
;NITFNNNGGAGTQATASGSAGDITVIAKNSFETSNQSGLGSKTFGTGNGGVINVEANSFVVSNQSGLGSSTFGVGNSGVINVKANSFVVSNNSGLTSTTSGAGNGGVINVEANSVRLEEGSGFGATSFSKGGVGEINIKVGDLVIRNSGIGNESSSGSNGGKINIDANSFRLESAGIISTTGKDSTGNGGEININVAGSFAVNNSNIDLRSFGTGNAGTISITAKNMQIEGGILQSNTDNLSKPGNIYIRATDSFKVTKAGITANSSGTGDAGTISIIAKNVQMEGGGIESSASNSGKSGNISINATDSFVLINLPNAPNARITANSSSIGNAGTISITAKNVQIEHAVVDSVIQSTGKAGEINFNVADSFDLKSTSINTNTSGVVDGGKIYISAKKLQMEDASITSDASNIGRGGDIELQIGNLLLLRGQNFRSFISTTAVSGSGNGGNISINAPNGFIVTVPNENSDITANAFSGGGGKITIKSLSNFGIQQRSREDLKRLLGTTEPNQLKPENSPTNDITAFSLTSPTLEGQVTINTPDFDPSKGFVELPTLLADISEVIDTSCAAFASREGNKFTVTGRGGLPPSPYEPLSTDVVWTDTRTRAITTHQQGKKEPANLPQSKPEAIKIVPATGWVFNGKGQVTLISHASNPNGIGTPPASCPKR
;
A
#
# COMPACT_ATOMS: atom_id res chain seq x y z
N ASN A 1 -13.58 49.03 4.88
CA ASN A 1 -14.35 48.02 4.13
C ASN A 1 -14.55 48.55 2.73
N ILE A 2 -14.43 47.70 1.73
CA ILE A 2 -14.75 47.99 0.33
C ILE A 2 -15.72 46.90 -0.11
N THR A 3 -16.83 47.26 -0.74
CA THR A 3 -17.84 46.29 -1.21
C THR A 3 -18.29 46.66 -2.61
N PHE A 4 -18.23 45.69 -3.52
CA PHE A 4 -18.90 45.74 -4.82
C PHE A 4 -20.05 44.75 -4.82
N ASN A 5 -21.24 45.23 -5.14
CA ASN A 5 -22.45 44.43 -5.13
C ASN A 5 -23.37 44.82 -6.29
N ASN A 6 -24.20 43.89 -6.75
CA ASN A 6 -25.23 44.08 -7.77
C ASN A 6 -24.67 44.66 -9.08
N ASN A 7 -23.79 43.91 -9.73
CA ASN A 7 -23.06 44.34 -10.94
C ASN A 7 -22.07 45.50 -10.72
N GLY A 8 -21.66 45.74 -9.48
CA GLY A 8 -20.67 46.76 -9.13
C GLY A 8 -19.24 46.29 -9.47
N GLY A 9 -18.35 47.22 -9.80
CA GLY A 9 -16.96 46.85 -10.01
C GLY A 9 -16.07 48.00 -10.47
N ALA A 10 -14.79 47.68 -10.64
CA ALA A 10 -13.81 48.55 -11.25
C ALA A 10 -13.12 47.82 -12.41
N GLY A 11 -12.84 48.51 -13.50
CA GLY A 11 -12.20 47.88 -14.64
C GLY A 11 -11.40 48.82 -15.54
N THR A 12 -10.37 48.27 -16.17
CA THR A 12 -9.60 48.88 -17.24
C THR A 12 -9.77 48.02 -18.49
N GLN A 13 -9.88 48.66 -19.65
CA GLN A 13 -10.11 47.94 -20.90
C GLN A 13 -9.32 48.56 -22.05
N ALA A 14 -8.62 47.73 -22.82
CA ALA A 14 -8.03 48.10 -24.10
C ALA A 14 -8.74 47.37 -25.25
N THR A 15 -9.29 48.10 -26.22
CA THR A 15 -10.18 47.53 -27.25
C THR A 15 -9.50 47.20 -28.58
N ALA A 16 -8.57 48.04 -29.07
CA ALA A 16 -7.93 47.87 -30.38
C ALA A 16 -6.43 47.53 -30.30
N SER A 17 -5.65 48.34 -29.59
CA SER A 17 -4.24 48.09 -29.27
C SER A 17 -3.88 48.72 -27.93
N GLY A 18 -2.88 48.16 -27.26
CA GLY A 18 -2.43 48.57 -25.93
C GLY A 18 -2.72 47.54 -24.84
N SER A 19 -1.90 47.54 -23.79
CA SER A 19 -2.13 46.71 -22.61
C SER A 19 -3.22 47.33 -21.72
N ALA A 20 -3.99 46.48 -21.03
CA ALA A 20 -4.93 46.94 -20.03
C ALA A 20 -4.20 47.54 -18.83
N GLY A 21 -4.80 48.55 -18.20
CA GLY A 21 -4.23 49.21 -17.03
C GLY A 21 -4.32 48.36 -15.75
N ASP A 22 -3.48 48.66 -14.78
CA ASP A 22 -3.46 47.92 -13.52
C ASP A 22 -4.54 48.41 -12.55
N ILE A 23 -5.01 47.51 -11.69
CA ILE A 23 -5.99 47.78 -10.63
C ILE A 23 -5.37 47.37 -9.30
N THR A 24 -5.35 48.27 -8.32
CA THR A 24 -4.90 47.96 -6.97
C THR A 24 -5.99 48.32 -5.96
N VAL A 25 -6.37 47.36 -5.12
CA VAL A 25 -7.33 47.51 -4.03
C VAL A 25 -6.63 47.21 -2.71
N ILE A 26 -6.62 48.19 -1.81
CA ILE A 26 -6.08 48.05 -0.44
C ILE A 26 -7.20 48.31 0.54
N ALA A 27 -7.67 47.27 1.22
CA ALA A 27 -8.74 47.35 2.22
C ALA A 27 -8.22 46.91 3.59
N LYS A 28 -8.13 47.84 4.56
CA LYS A 28 -7.64 47.53 5.92
C LYS A 28 -8.38 46.37 6.60
N ASN A 29 -9.68 46.23 6.33
CA ASN A 29 -10.57 45.30 7.01
C ASN A 29 -11.13 44.24 6.03
N SER A 30 -12.21 44.54 5.31
CA SER A 30 -12.76 43.64 4.30
C SER A 30 -12.79 44.25 2.90
N PHE A 31 -12.59 43.39 1.89
CA PHE A 31 -12.99 43.60 0.50
C PHE A 31 -13.97 42.50 0.10
N GLU A 32 -15.13 42.87 -0.44
CA GLU A 32 -16.19 41.95 -0.80
C GLU A 32 -16.69 42.23 -2.22
N THR A 33 -16.79 41.19 -3.04
CA THR A 33 -17.47 41.23 -4.34
C THR A 33 -18.60 40.21 -4.35
N SER A 34 -19.83 40.66 -4.62
CA SER A 34 -21.01 39.80 -4.63
C SER A 34 -21.98 40.14 -5.76
N ASN A 35 -22.79 39.16 -6.17
CA ASN A 35 -23.87 39.32 -7.14
C ASN A 35 -23.38 39.92 -8.47
N GLN A 36 -22.60 39.14 -9.22
CA GLN A 36 -22.06 39.49 -10.55
C GLN A 36 -21.13 40.73 -10.52
N SER A 37 -20.42 40.93 -9.42
CA SER A 37 -19.52 42.07 -9.22
C SER A 37 -18.05 41.67 -9.42
N GLY A 38 -17.13 42.64 -9.52
CA GLY A 38 -15.74 42.26 -9.69
C GLY A 38 -14.72 43.34 -10.02
N LEU A 39 -13.52 42.85 -10.32
CA LEU A 39 -12.42 43.64 -10.91
C LEU A 39 -12.09 43.08 -12.29
N GLY A 40 -11.86 43.95 -13.27
CA GLY A 40 -11.52 43.53 -14.62
C GLY A 40 -10.42 44.37 -15.27
N SER A 41 -9.26 43.77 -15.56
CA SER A 41 -8.21 44.40 -16.37
C SER A 41 -8.05 43.63 -17.68
N LYS A 42 -8.76 44.06 -18.73
CA LYS A 42 -9.02 43.24 -19.92
C LYS A 42 -8.54 43.86 -21.22
N THR A 43 -7.97 43.06 -22.11
CA THR A 43 -7.58 43.49 -23.46
C THR A 43 -8.34 42.70 -24.53
N PHE A 44 -8.96 43.36 -25.50
CA PHE A 44 -9.69 42.73 -26.63
C PHE A 44 -8.90 42.77 -27.94
N GLY A 45 -7.94 43.69 -28.05
CA GLY A 45 -7.10 43.90 -29.24
C GLY A 45 -5.68 43.35 -29.09
N THR A 46 -4.69 44.04 -29.64
CA THR A 46 -3.27 43.68 -29.47
C THR A 46 -2.71 44.27 -28.17
N GLY A 47 -2.24 43.44 -27.24
CA GLY A 47 -1.70 43.91 -25.96
C GLY A 47 -1.94 42.93 -24.81
N ASN A 48 -1.27 43.15 -23.68
CA ASN A 48 -1.34 42.24 -22.53
C ASN A 48 -2.49 42.62 -21.58
N GLY A 49 -2.98 41.65 -20.81
CA GLY A 49 -3.81 41.93 -19.64
C GLY A 49 -3.00 42.65 -18.56
N GLY A 50 -3.64 43.48 -17.74
CA GLY A 50 -2.94 44.23 -16.70
C GLY A 50 -2.80 43.44 -15.40
N VAL A 51 -2.38 44.11 -14.35
CA VAL A 51 -2.20 43.50 -13.03
C VAL A 51 -3.37 43.87 -12.13
N ILE A 52 -3.94 42.89 -11.43
CA ILE A 52 -4.91 43.10 -10.36
C ILE A 52 -4.23 42.75 -9.03
N ASN A 53 -4.04 43.74 -8.16
CA ASN A 53 -3.52 43.56 -6.82
C ASN A 53 -4.64 43.78 -5.80
N VAL A 54 -4.85 42.81 -4.91
CA VAL A 54 -5.78 42.91 -3.78
C VAL A 54 -5.03 42.63 -2.49
N GLU A 55 -5.08 43.59 -1.58
CA GLU A 55 -4.61 43.43 -0.20
C GLU A 55 -5.77 43.72 0.76
N ALA A 56 -6.18 42.71 1.53
CA ALA A 56 -7.26 42.86 2.51
C ALA A 56 -7.13 41.90 3.69
N ASN A 57 -7.57 42.27 4.90
CA ASN A 57 -7.60 41.29 5.98
C ASN A 57 -8.61 40.15 5.69
N SER A 58 -9.82 40.49 5.24
CA SER A 58 -10.81 39.53 4.74
C SER A 58 -11.16 39.84 3.29
N PHE A 59 -11.11 38.83 2.42
CA PHE A 59 -11.52 38.96 1.03
C PHE A 59 -12.58 37.91 0.70
N VAL A 60 -13.72 38.35 0.16
CA VAL A 60 -14.81 37.45 -0.23
C VAL A 60 -15.21 37.73 -1.67
N VAL A 61 -15.32 36.67 -2.48
CA VAL A 61 -15.85 36.71 -3.84
C VAL A 61 -17.00 35.71 -3.91
N SER A 62 -18.23 36.18 -4.12
CA SER A 62 -19.43 35.33 -4.05
C SER A 62 -20.47 35.65 -5.12
N ASN A 63 -21.37 34.70 -5.34
CA ASN A 63 -22.55 34.83 -6.19
C ASN A 63 -22.19 35.33 -7.61
N GLN A 64 -21.50 34.48 -8.38
CA GLN A 64 -21.10 34.74 -9.77
C GLN A 64 -20.18 35.96 -9.94
N SER A 65 -19.43 36.32 -8.90
CA SER A 65 -18.49 37.44 -8.94
C SER A 65 -17.09 36.97 -9.33
N GLY A 66 -16.20 37.90 -9.70
CA GLY A 66 -14.84 37.48 -10.00
C GLY A 66 -13.84 38.60 -10.22
N LEU A 67 -12.57 38.18 -10.27
CA LEU A 67 -11.44 39.00 -10.71
C LEU A 67 -10.95 38.44 -12.05
N GLY A 68 -10.79 39.31 -13.04
CA GLY A 68 -10.40 38.90 -14.39
C GLY A 68 -9.29 39.74 -14.97
N SER A 69 -8.14 39.14 -15.25
CA SER A 69 -7.04 39.77 -16.01
C SER A 69 -6.83 39.11 -17.38
N SER A 70 -7.85 39.19 -18.22
CA SER A 70 -7.95 38.38 -19.44
C SER A 70 -7.53 39.14 -20.71
N THR A 71 -6.97 38.40 -21.67
CA THR A 71 -6.66 38.91 -23.02
C THR A 71 -7.44 38.14 -24.07
N PHE A 72 -8.38 38.78 -24.76
CA PHE A 72 -9.19 38.15 -25.81
C PHE A 72 -8.58 38.28 -27.22
N GLY A 73 -7.67 39.24 -27.41
CA GLY A 73 -6.92 39.43 -28.67
C GLY A 73 -5.49 38.88 -28.61
N VAL A 74 -4.56 39.46 -29.39
CA VAL A 74 -3.17 38.97 -29.45
C VAL A 74 -2.34 39.61 -28.34
N GLY A 75 -1.99 38.82 -27.32
CA GLY A 75 -1.12 39.21 -26.21
C GLY A 75 -1.24 38.24 -25.03
N ASN A 76 -0.38 38.40 -24.03
CA ASN A 76 -0.40 37.54 -22.84
C ASN A 76 -1.52 37.98 -21.88
N SER A 77 -2.12 37.03 -21.17
CA SER A 77 -3.00 37.37 -20.04
C SER A 77 -2.18 37.93 -18.89
N GLY A 78 -2.81 38.77 -18.06
CA GLY A 78 -2.13 39.50 -17.01
C GLY A 78 -1.93 38.69 -15.73
N VAL A 79 -1.83 39.39 -14.61
CA VAL A 79 -1.52 38.80 -13.31
C VAL A 79 -2.58 39.19 -12.28
N ILE A 80 -3.00 38.24 -11.45
CA ILE A 80 -3.84 38.47 -10.28
C ILE A 80 -3.05 38.13 -9.03
N ASN A 81 -2.81 39.11 -8.17
CA ASN A 81 -2.18 38.94 -6.86
C ASN A 81 -3.19 39.19 -5.76
N VAL A 82 -3.42 38.19 -4.91
CA VAL A 82 -4.28 38.27 -3.74
C VAL A 82 -3.44 38.03 -2.49
N LYS A 83 -3.44 39.02 -1.59
CA LYS A 83 -2.87 38.90 -0.25
C LYS A 83 -3.97 39.13 0.78
N ALA A 84 -4.28 38.11 1.57
CA ALA A 84 -5.29 38.24 2.62
C ALA A 84 -5.01 37.43 3.88
N ASN A 85 -5.65 37.75 5.00
CA ASN A 85 -5.63 36.83 6.13
C ASN A 85 -6.66 35.69 5.90
N SER A 86 -7.88 36.04 5.48
CA SER A 86 -8.91 35.08 5.09
C SER A 86 -9.43 35.38 3.68
N PHE A 87 -9.47 34.38 2.81
CA PHE A 87 -9.99 34.48 1.45
C PHE A 87 -11.04 33.40 1.17
N VAL A 88 -12.24 33.80 0.77
CA VAL A 88 -13.35 32.90 0.47
C VAL A 88 -13.87 33.17 -0.94
N VAL A 89 -14.01 32.10 -1.73
CA VAL A 89 -14.64 32.12 -3.05
C VAL A 89 -15.78 31.12 -3.07
N SER A 90 -17.00 31.58 -3.37
CA SER A 90 -18.22 30.75 -3.28
C SER A 90 -19.23 31.05 -4.39
N ASN A 91 -20.21 30.16 -4.57
CA ASN A 91 -21.36 30.35 -5.46
C ASN A 91 -20.98 30.71 -6.90
N ASN A 92 -20.28 29.81 -7.58
CA ASN A 92 -19.83 29.94 -8.98
C ASN A 92 -18.99 31.19 -9.25
N SER A 93 -18.16 31.57 -8.28
CA SER A 93 -17.27 32.73 -8.38
C SER A 93 -15.84 32.32 -8.68
N GLY A 94 -14.99 33.25 -9.12
CA GLY A 94 -13.62 32.86 -9.42
C GLY A 94 -12.60 33.95 -9.70
N LEU A 95 -11.36 33.50 -9.83
CA LEU A 95 -10.23 34.27 -10.34
C LEU A 95 -9.86 33.73 -11.71
N THR A 96 -9.74 34.62 -12.70
CA THR A 96 -9.49 34.21 -14.09
C THR A 96 -8.40 35.04 -14.73
N SER A 97 -7.35 34.36 -15.23
CA SER A 97 -6.27 34.98 -16.00
C SER A 97 -6.09 34.22 -17.30
N THR A 98 -7.09 34.41 -18.16
CA THR A 98 -7.27 33.63 -19.39
C THR A 98 -6.88 34.42 -20.63
N THR A 99 -6.30 33.73 -21.62
CA THR A 99 -6.10 34.27 -22.97
C THR A 99 -6.92 33.50 -24.02
N SER A 100 -7.60 34.22 -24.92
CA SER A 100 -8.32 33.64 -26.06
C SER A 100 -7.59 33.82 -27.39
N GLY A 101 -6.62 34.73 -27.48
CA GLY A 101 -5.77 34.89 -28.66
C GLY A 101 -4.38 34.27 -28.47
N ALA A 102 -3.48 34.48 -29.44
CA ALA A 102 -2.21 33.74 -29.62
C ALA A 102 -1.17 33.81 -28.46
N GLY A 103 -1.38 34.63 -27.43
CA GLY A 103 -0.44 34.79 -26.31
C GLY A 103 -0.61 33.74 -25.21
N ASN A 104 0.20 33.86 -24.15
CA ASN A 104 0.24 32.92 -23.04
C ASN A 104 -0.86 33.21 -21.99
N GLY A 105 -1.29 32.17 -21.27
CA GLY A 105 -2.14 32.28 -20.08
C GLY A 105 -1.44 33.07 -18.97
N GLY A 106 -2.24 33.65 -18.06
CA GLY A 106 -1.74 34.59 -17.06
C GLY A 106 -1.27 33.91 -15.79
N VAL A 107 -1.05 34.69 -14.74
CA VAL A 107 -0.59 34.17 -13.44
C VAL A 107 -1.58 34.54 -12.34
N ILE A 108 -1.91 33.58 -11.47
CA ILE A 108 -2.71 33.81 -10.28
C ILE A 108 -1.86 33.48 -9.07
N ASN A 109 -1.56 34.48 -8.23
CA ASN A 109 -0.84 34.33 -6.98
C ASN A 109 -1.79 34.59 -5.80
N VAL A 110 -1.90 33.63 -4.88
CA VAL A 110 -2.72 33.74 -3.67
C VAL A 110 -1.84 33.47 -2.46
N GLU A 111 -1.70 34.47 -1.60
CA GLU A 111 -1.02 34.38 -0.31
C GLU A 111 -2.04 34.67 0.81
N ALA A 112 -2.37 33.69 1.64
CA ALA A 112 -3.27 33.91 2.76
C ALA A 112 -3.15 32.94 3.94
N ASN A 113 -3.61 33.31 5.12
CA ASN A 113 -3.62 32.35 6.24
C ASN A 113 -4.66 31.24 6.01
N SER A 114 -5.81 31.55 5.41
CA SER A 114 -6.82 30.55 5.04
C SER A 114 -7.50 30.88 3.71
N VAL A 115 -7.64 29.87 2.84
CA VAL A 115 -8.37 29.93 1.58
C VAL A 115 -9.47 28.87 1.56
N ARG A 116 -10.68 29.28 1.16
CA ARG A 116 -11.81 28.38 0.92
C ARG A 116 -12.39 28.59 -0.47
N LEU A 117 -12.45 27.53 -1.28
CA LEU A 117 -13.22 27.49 -2.52
C LEU A 117 -14.43 26.57 -2.34
N GLU A 118 -15.64 27.10 -2.57
CA GLU A 118 -16.89 26.38 -2.34
C GLU A 118 -17.89 26.56 -3.50
N GLU A 119 -18.79 25.59 -3.67
CA GLU A 119 -20.02 25.75 -4.46
C GLU A 119 -19.80 26.19 -5.93
N GLY A 120 -19.07 25.38 -6.70
CA GLY A 120 -18.83 25.61 -8.13
C GLY A 120 -17.80 26.70 -8.43
N SER A 121 -17.06 27.15 -7.42
CA SER A 121 -16.06 28.20 -7.58
C SER A 121 -14.75 27.68 -8.14
N GLY A 122 -13.89 28.59 -8.62
CA GLY A 122 -12.55 28.16 -9.04
C GLY A 122 -11.55 29.23 -9.40
N PHE A 123 -10.32 28.78 -9.61
CA PHE A 123 -9.22 29.57 -10.18
C PHE A 123 -8.84 28.98 -11.54
N GLY A 124 -8.65 29.85 -12.53
CA GLY A 124 -8.27 29.43 -13.87
C GLY A 124 -7.29 30.36 -14.56
N ALA A 125 -6.16 29.81 -15.02
CA ALA A 125 -5.16 30.52 -15.82
C ALA A 125 -5.01 29.84 -17.20
N THR A 126 -6.10 29.83 -17.95
CA THR A 126 -6.24 29.05 -19.20
C THR A 126 -5.69 29.76 -20.44
N SER A 127 -5.25 28.99 -21.44
CA SER A 127 -4.88 29.50 -22.77
C SER A 127 -5.62 28.75 -23.86
N PHE A 128 -6.41 29.47 -24.68
CA PHE A 128 -7.18 28.88 -25.77
C PHE A 128 -6.47 28.93 -27.14
N SER A 129 -5.17 29.21 -27.17
CA SER A 129 -4.37 29.29 -28.39
C SER A 129 -3.02 28.58 -28.26
N LYS A 130 -2.13 28.78 -29.25
CA LYS A 130 -0.76 28.25 -29.28
C LYS A 130 0.15 28.74 -28.15
N GLY A 131 -0.20 29.82 -27.44
CA GLY A 131 0.60 30.31 -26.31
C GLY A 131 0.47 29.41 -25.08
N GLY A 132 1.54 29.26 -24.30
CA GLY A 132 1.58 28.38 -23.12
C GLY A 132 0.51 28.71 -22.08
N VAL A 133 0.03 27.71 -21.35
CA VAL A 133 -0.95 27.89 -20.27
C VAL A 133 -0.28 28.58 -19.07
N GLY A 134 -1.09 29.31 -18.31
CA GLY A 134 -0.67 30.10 -17.17
C GLY A 134 -0.25 29.29 -15.94
N GLU A 135 0.04 30.02 -14.86
CA GLU A 135 0.49 29.47 -13.59
C GLU A 135 -0.44 29.88 -12.45
N ILE A 136 -0.72 28.94 -11.55
CA ILE A 136 -1.48 29.19 -10.32
C ILE A 136 -0.58 28.85 -9.14
N ASN A 137 -0.28 29.85 -8.31
CA ASN A 137 0.53 29.74 -7.11
C ASN A 137 -0.32 30.03 -5.88
N ILE A 138 -0.42 29.08 -4.96
CA ILE A 138 -1.18 29.20 -3.72
C ILE A 138 -0.24 28.92 -2.55
N LYS A 139 -0.05 29.93 -1.69
CA LYS A 139 0.73 29.80 -0.46
C LYS A 139 -0.15 30.14 0.73
N VAL A 140 -0.51 29.14 1.52
CA VAL A 140 -1.49 29.32 2.60
C VAL A 140 -1.20 28.58 3.89
N GLY A 141 -1.83 28.98 4.98
CA GLY A 141 -1.91 28.14 6.18
C GLY A 141 -2.84 26.95 5.91
N ASP A 142 -4.12 27.22 5.75
CA ASP A 142 -5.15 26.20 5.52
C ASP A 142 -5.84 26.37 4.17
N LEU A 143 -5.77 25.34 3.32
CA LEU A 143 -6.48 25.27 2.05
C LEU A 143 -7.66 24.30 2.14
N VAL A 144 -8.85 24.77 1.78
CA VAL A 144 -10.05 23.95 1.66
C VAL A 144 -10.70 24.18 0.30
N ILE A 145 -10.92 23.09 -0.43
CA ILE A 145 -11.61 23.13 -1.72
C ILE A 145 -12.74 22.11 -1.67
N ARG A 146 -13.98 22.58 -1.86
CA ARG A 146 -15.20 21.76 -1.81
C ARG A 146 -16.07 22.01 -3.03
N ASN A 147 -16.45 20.96 -3.74
CA ASN A 147 -17.34 21.09 -4.92
C ASN A 147 -16.87 22.19 -5.88
N SER A 148 -15.55 22.31 -6.06
CA SER A 148 -14.88 23.46 -6.70
C SER A 148 -13.65 23.00 -7.47
N GLY A 149 -13.05 23.88 -8.26
CA GLY A 149 -11.94 23.53 -9.15
C GLY A 149 -10.77 24.51 -9.15
N ILE A 150 -9.55 23.99 -9.34
CA ILE A 150 -8.39 24.75 -9.77
C ILE A 150 -7.93 24.15 -11.10
N GLY A 151 -7.89 24.96 -12.15
CA GLY A 151 -7.78 24.43 -13.52
C GLY A 151 -6.90 25.27 -14.44
N ASN A 152 -5.95 24.61 -15.08
CA ASN A 152 -5.13 25.17 -16.15
C ASN A 152 -5.24 24.29 -17.39
N GLU A 153 -6.10 24.68 -18.33
CA GLU A 153 -6.41 23.94 -19.55
C GLU A 153 -5.82 24.64 -20.79
N SER A 154 -5.21 23.85 -21.69
CA SER A 154 -4.93 24.29 -23.07
C SER A 154 -5.92 23.72 -24.08
N SER A 155 -6.23 24.47 -25.14
CA SER A 155 -7.03 23.97 -26.26
C SER A 155 -6.19 23.44 -27.44
N SER A 156 -5.17 24.19 -27.92
CA SER A 156 -4.43 23.85 -29.15
C SER A 156 -2.98 24.36 -29.15
N GLY A 157 -2.02 23.50 -29.52
CA GLY A 157 -0.60 23.83 -29.72
C GLY A 157 0.22 24.24 -28.48
N SER A 158 -0.36 24.33 -27.28
CA SER A 158 0.28 24.90 -26.09
C SER A 158 0.56 23.88 -24.98
N ASN A 159 1.65 24.12 -24.26
CA ASN A 159 2.01 23.35 -23.07
C ASN A 159 1.00 23.63 -21.93
N GLY A 160 0.64 22.59 -21.18
CA GLY A 160 -0.17 22.68 -19.97
C GLY A 160 0.48 23.55 -18.90
N GLY A 161 -0.34 24.06 -17.99
CA GLY A 161 0.06 25.08 -17.02
C GLY A 161 0.71 24.49 -15.78
N LYS A 162 1.19 25.37 -14.91
CA LYS A 162 1.74 24.94 -13.61
C LYS A 162 0.78 25.27 -12.49
N ILE A 163 0.59 24.33 -11.58
CA ILE A 163 -0.18 24.54 -10.35
C ILE A 163 0.74 24.21 -9.18
N ASN A 164 1.08 25.22 -8.38
CA ASN A 164 1.92 25.09 -7.19
C ASN A 164 1.08 25.42 -5.95
N ILE A 165 1.02 24.49 -5.00
CA ILE A 165 0.31 24.64 -3.74
C ILE A 165 1.30 24.39 -2.60
N ASP A 166 1.49 25.39 -1.74
CA ASP A 166 2.24 25.31 -0.49
C ASP A 166 1.27 25.61 0.66
N ALA A 167 1.01 24.62 1.51
CA ALA A 167 0.03 24.71 2.59
C ALA A 167 0.53 24.09 3.91
N ASN A 168 0.03 24.54 5.06
CA ASN A 168 0.20 23.78 6.30
C ASN A 168 -0.80 22.61 6.37
N SER A 169 -2.04 22.84 5.97
CA SER A 169 -3.06 21.80 5.81
C SER A 169 -3.81 21.97 4.48
N PHE A 170 -4.15 20.85 3.84
CA PHE A 170 -4.92 20.88 2.60
C PHE A 170 -5.99 19.78 2.59
N ARG A 171 -7.24 20.19 2.36
CA ARG A 171 -8.39 19.30 2.19
C ARG A 171 -9.10 19.56 0.85
N LEU A 172 -9.22 18.52 0.06
CA LEU A 172 -9.87 18.49 -1.25
C LEU A 172 -11.08 17.53 -1.19
N GLU A 173 -12.30 18.05 -1.33
CA GLU A 173 -13.54 17.27 -1.21
C GLU A 173 -14.46 17.49 -2.41
N SER A 174 -14.82 16.39 -3.10
CA SER A 174 -15.66 16.44 -4.30
C SER A 174 -15.22 17.51 -5.31
N ALA A 175 -13.91 17.66 -5.47
CA ALA A 175 -13.27 18.78 -6.15
C ALA A 175 -12.25 18.32 -7.20
N GLY A 176 -11.76 19.27 -8.00
CA GLY A 176 -10.79 19.00 -9.06
C GLY A 176 -9.57 19.91 -8.99
N ILE A 177 -8.37 19.32 -9.17
CA ILE A 177 -7.16 20.05 -9.55
C ILE A 177 -6.73 19.50 -10.90
N ILE A 178 -6.77 20.33 -11.93
CA ILE A 178 -6.68 19.88 -13.31
C ILE A 178 -5.62 20.70 -14.03
N SER A 179 -4.65 20.04 -14.65
CA SER A 179 -3.88 20.67 -15.71
C SER A 179 -3.74 19.76 -16.92
N THR A 180 -4.52 20.09 -17.96
CA THR A 180 -4.70 19.21 -19.12
C THR A 180 -4.37 19.93 -20.42
N THR A 181 -4.04 19.15 -21.43
CA THR A 181 -3.89 19.65 -22.81
C THR A 181 -4.99 19.11 -23.71
N GLY A 182 -5.54 19.97 -24.56
CA GLY A 182 -6.61 19.62 -25.49
C GLY A 182 -6.20 18.59 -26.55
N LYS A 183 -7.18 17.94 -27.17
CA LYS A 183 -6.99 16.85 -28.15
C LYS A 183 -6.13 17.20 -29.36
N ASP A 184 -6.12 18.48 -29.75
CA ASP A 184 -5.36 19.00 -30.90
C ASP A 184 -4.05 19.67 -30.44
N SER A 185 -3.68 19.54 -29.17
CA SER A 185 -2.45 20.10 -28.64
C SER A 185 -1.23 19.28 -29.04
N THR A 186 -0.18 19.97 -29.47
CA THR A 186 1.17 19.39 -29.62
C THR A 186 2.07 19.72 -28.43
N GLY A 187 1.58 20.50 -27.46
CA GLY A 187 2.32 20.88 -26.26
C GLY A 187 2.27 19.79 -25.19
N ASN A 188 3.29 19.77 -24.33
CA ASN A 188 3.38 18.85 -23.21
C ASN A 188 2.38 19.24 -22.10
N GLY A 189 1.90 18.28 -21.32
CA GLY A 189 1.10 18.49 -20.11
C GLY A 189 1.81 19.33 -19.05
N GLY A 190 0.98 19.89 -18.18
CA GLY A 190 1.39 20.77 -17.11
C GLY A 190 2.08 20.07 -15.95
N GLU A 191 2.37 20.82 -14.89
CA GLU A 191 2.92 20.28 -13.64
C GLU A 191 1.97 20.60 -12.49
N ILE A 192 1.77 19.64 -11.59
CA ILE A 192 1.07 19.84 -10.32
C ILE A 192 2.05 19.55 -9.19
N ASN A 193 2.41 20.58 -8.43
CA ASN A 193 3.29 20.48 -7.27
C ASN A 193 2.51 20.85 -6.00
N ILE A 194 2.37 19.90 -5.08
CA ILE A 194 1.63 20.07 -3.84
C ILE A 194 2.57 19.77 -2.66
N ASN A 195 2.87 20.79 -1.87
CA ASN A 195 3.68 20.69 -0.67
C ASN A 195 2.82 21.04 0.54
N VAL A 196 2.62 20.07 1.43
CA VAL A 196 1.79 20.24 2.63
C VAL A 196 2.61 19.92 3.87
N ALA A 197 2.79 20.88 4.78
CA ALA A 197 3.63 20.66 5.96
C ALA A 197 3.02 19.59 6.91
N GLY A 198 1.69 19.53 6.99
CA GLY A 198 0.94 18.65 7.87
C GLY A 198 0.11 17.61 7.11
N SER A 199 -1.21 17.75 7.21
CA SER A 199 -2.18 16.80 6.68
C SER A 199 -2.66 17.18 5.29
N PHE A 200 -2.54 16.23 4.36
CA PHE A 200 -3.15 16.29 3.04
C PHE A 200 -4.27 15.25 2.94
N ALA A 201 -5.51 15.71 2.80
CA ALA A 201 -6.69 14.86 2.75
C ALA A 201 -7.46 15.08 1.44
N VAL A 202 -7.69 13.99 0.72
CA VAL A 202 -8.45 13.96 -0.54
C VAL A 202 -9.64 13.03 -0.34
N ASN A 203 -10.85 13.52 -0.60
CA ASN A 203 -12.08 12.73 -0.54
C ASN A 203 -12.88 12.92 -1.83
N ASN A 204 -13.11 11.83 -2.57
CA ASN A 204 -13.90 11.79 -3.81
C ASN A 204 -13.53 12.88 -4.82
N SER A 205 -12.23 13.17 -4.95
CA SER A 205 -11.73 14.29 -5.76
C SER A 205 -10.69 13.82 -6.76
N ASN A 206 -10.49 14.62 -7.80
CA ASN A 206 -9.59 14.29 -8.89
C ASN A 206 -8.39 15.24 -8.92
N ILE A 207 -7.19 14.67 -9.05
CA ILE A 207 -5.97 15.40 -9.38
C ILE A 207 -5.49 14.86 -10.72
N ASP A 208 -5.61 15.67 -11.75
CA ASP A 208 -5.60 15.22 -13.14
C ASP A 208 -4.58 15.99 -13.99
N LEU A 209 -3.53 15.29 -14.41
CA LEU A 209 -2.59 15.70 -15.44
C LEU A 209 -2.77 14.86 -16.69
N ARG A 210 -3.69 15.22 -17.57
CA ARG A 210 -3.90 14.47 -18.82
C ARG A 210 -3.42 15.24 -20.04
N SER A 211 -2.71 14.53 -20.92
CA SER A 211 -2.50 15.01 -22.29
C SER A 211 -3.44 14.30 -23.26
N PHE A 212 -4.43 15.03 -23.77
CA PHE A 212 -5.29 14.52 -24.84
C PHE A 212 -4.62 14.67 -26.21
N GLY A 213 -3.56 15.47 -26.32
CA GLY A 213 -2.85 15.75 -27.56
C GLY A 213 -1.64 14.82 -27.83
N THR A 214 -0.75 15.25 -28.72
CA THR A 214 0.48 14.51 -29.08
C THR A 214 1.68 14.85 -28.21
N GLY A 215 1.60 15.87 -27.34
CA GLY A 215 2.65 16.18 -26.36
C GLY A 215 2.57 15.29 -25.11
N ASN A 216 3.70 15.08 -24.43
CA ASN A 216 3.79 14.20 -23.25
C ASN A 216 3.08 14.82 -22.04
N ALA A 217 2.41 14.04 -21.19
CA ALA A 217 1.89 14.59 -19.93
C ALA A 217 3.04 14.96 -18.98
N GLY A 218 2.82 15.98 -18.14
CA GLY A 218 3.82 16.43 -17.17
C GLY A 218 3.69 15.72 -15.82
N THR A 219 4.37 16.23 -14.80
CA THR A 219 4.61 15.48 -13.55
C THR A 219 3.68 15.93 -12.43
N ILE A 220 3.17 14.96 -11.65
CA ILE A 220 2.54 15.23 -10.35
C ILE A 220 3.55 14.95 -9.23
N SER A 221 3.81 15.94 -8.38
CA SER A 221 4.65 15.79 -7.19
C SER A 221 3.87 16.22 -5.95
N ILE A 222 3.72 15.30 -4.99
CA ILE A 222 2.99 15.56 -3.74
C ILE A 222 3.88 15.20 -2.54
N THR A 223 4.12 16.17 -1.66
CA THR A 223 4.79 15.97 -0.38
C THR A 223 3.86 16.34 0.77
N ALA A 224 3.73 15.45 1.75
CA ALA A 224 2.98 15.71 2.98
C ALA A 224 3.62 15.04 4.20
N LYS A 225 3.19 15.39 5.42
CA LYS A 225 3.50 14.56 6.59
C LYS A 225 2.60 13.32 6.64
N ASN A 226 1.29 13.57 6.63
CA ASN A 226 0.27 12.55 6.61
C ASN A 226 -0.60 12.76 5.38
N MET A 227 -0.80 11.71 4.59
CA MET A 227 -1.57 11.75 3.37
C MET A 227 -2.66 10.70 3.39
N GLN A 228 -3.90 11.12 3.17
CA GLN A 228 -5.06 10.25 3.04
C GLN A 228 -5.79 10.56 1.74
N ILE A 229 -5.97 9.54 0.90
CA ILE A 229 -6.76 9.63 -0.34
C ILE A 229 -7.88 8.60 -0.26
N GLU A 230 -9.12 9.09 -0.24
CA GLU A 230 -10.33 8.28 -0.18
C GLU A 230 -11.20 8.52 -1.42
N GLY A 231 -11.35 7.50 -2.26
CA GLY A 231 -12.05 7.64 -3.54
C GLY A 231 -11.36 8.60 -4.52
N GLY A 232 -12.00 8.82 -5.66
CA GLY A 232 -11.45 9.67 -6.73
C GLY A 232 -10.23 9.05 -7.43
N ILE A 233 -9.48 9.90 -8.13
CA ILE A 233 -8.31 9.48 -8.90
C ILE A 233 -7.18 10.51 -8.87
N LEU A 234 -5.95 10.03 -8.76
CA LEU A 234 -4.72 10.76 -8.99
C LEU A 234 -4.10 10.22 -10.28
N GLN A 235 -4.09 11.01 -11.36
CA GLN A 235 -3.69 10.48 -12.67
C GLN A 235 -2.82 11.40 -13.48
N SER A 236 -1.88 10.78 -14.21
CA SER A 236 -1.01 11.39 -15.20
C SER A 236 -1.07 10.56 -16.48
N ASN A 237 -2.21 10.56 -17.17
CA ASN A 237 -2.48 9.65 -18.30
C ASN A 237 -2.30 10.33 -19.67
N THR A 238 -2.15 9.54 -20.73
CA THR A 238 -2.27 10.00 -22.12
C THR A 238 -3.24 9.15 -22.93
N ASP A 239 -3.95 9.83 -23.84
CA ASP A 239 -4.93 9.18 -24.71
C ASP A 239 -4.36 8.82 -26.10
N ASN A 240 -3.25 9.45 -26.51
CA ASN A 240 -2.68 9.41 -27.86
C ASN A 240 -1.20 8.95 -27.87
N LEU A 241 -0.47 9.15 -28.98
CA LEU A 241 0.94 8.75 -29.20
C LEU A 241 1.96 9.30 -28.15
N SER A 242 1.51 10.10 -27.19
CA SER A 242 2.30 10.78 -26.17
C SER A 242 2.61 9.91 -24.95
N LYS A 243 3.70 10.24 -24.24
CA LYS A 243 4.07 9.57 -22.98
C LYS A 243 3.35 10.21 -21.79
N PRO A 244 2.66 9.44 -20.94
CA PRO A 244 2.26 9.92 -19.61
C PRO A 244 3.44 10.41 -18.79
N GLY A 245 3.14 11.35 -17.89
CA GLY A 245 4.13 11.86 -16.96
C GLY A 245 4.17 11.05 -15.68
N ASN A 246 5.16 11.33 -14.85
CA ASN A 246 5.42 10.57 -13.64
C ASN A 246 4.59 11.10 -12.45
N ILE A 247 4.37 10.22 -11.47
CA ILE A 247 3.73 10.56 -10.20
C ILE A 247 4.71 10.27 -9.07
N TYR A 248 5.04 11.30 -8.29
CA TYR A 248 5.93 11.23 -7.13
C TYR A 248 5.15 11.58 -5.86
N ILE A 249 5.08 10.64 -4.92
CA ILE A 249 4.39 10.81 -3.64
C ILE A 249 5.39 10.59 -2.52
N ARG A 250 5.52 11.59 -1.64
CA ARG A 250 6.34 11.52 -0.44
C ARG A 250 5.52 11.89 0.79
N ALA A 251 5.15 10.90 1.59
CA ALA A 251 4.62 11.13 2.93
C ALA A 251 5.75 10.93 3.95
N THR A 252 6.04 11.89 4.81
CA THR A 252 7.13 11.70 5.80
C THR A 252 6.76 10.75 6.94
N ASP A 253 5.46 10.47 7.14
CA ASP A 253 4.96 9.54 8.14
C ASP A 253 4.03 8.49 7.52
N SER A 254 2.77 8.85 7.20
CA SER A 254 1.77 7.89 6.73
C SER A 254 1.19 8.25 5.36
N PHE A 255 1.04 7.23 4.51
CA PHE A 255 0.29 7.31 3.26
C PHE A 255 -0.81 6.25 3.27
N LYS A 256 -2.07 6.69 3.32
CA LYS A 256 -3.25 5.82 3.30
C LYS A 256 -4.08 6.09 2.04
N VAL A 257 -4.41 5.04 1.32
CA VAL A 257 -5.29 5.07 0.15
C VAL A 257 -6.45 4.12 0.37
N THR A 258 -7.68 4.60 0.15
CA THR A 258 -8.88 3.78 0.27
C THR A 258 -9.75 3.99 -0.98
N LYS A 259 -10.00 2.92 -1.75
CA LYS A 259 -10.88 2.94 -2.94
C LYS A 259 -10.52 4.00 -4.01
N ALA A 260 -9.26 4.43 -4.08
CA ALA A 260 -8.80 5.42 -5.06
C ALA A 260 -7.82 4.80 -6.08
N GLY A 261 -7.77 5.39 -7.27
CA GLY A 261 -6.80 5.03 -8.31
C GLY A 261 -5.60 5.97 -8.34
N ILE A 262 -4.40 5.43 -8.52
CA ILE A 262 -3.18 6.20 -8.83
C ILE A 262 -2.64 5.68 -10.16
N THR A 263 -2.74 6.47 -11.23
CA THR A 263 -2.52 5.95 -12.58
C THR A 263 -1.60 6.82 -13.42
N ALA A 264 -0.65 6.21 -14.12
CA ALA A 264 0.22 6.86 -15.10
C ALA A 264 0.17 6.10 -16.44
N ASN A 265 -1.05 5.85 -16.92
CA ASN A 265 -1.31 4.94 -18.03
C ASN A 265 -1.08 5.60 -19.39
N SER A 266 -0.64 4.79 -20.36
CA SER A 266 -0.57 5.17 -21.77
C SER A 266 -1.57 4.34 -22.57
N SER A 267 -2.60 4.98 -23.14
CA SER A 267 -3.50 4.29 -24.06
C SER A 267 -3.04 4.35 -25.52
N GLY A 268 -1.99 5.12 -25.84
CA GLY A 268 -1.39 5.18 -27.18
C GLY A 268 -0.07 4.43 -27.28
N THR A 269 0.80 4.86 -28.20
CA THR A 269 2.10 4.21 -28.45
C THR A 269 3.22 4.69 -27.52
N GLY A 270 2.96 5.66 -26.65
CA GLY A 270 3.94 6.19 -25.69
C GLY A 270 4.19 5.22 -24.52
N ASP A 271 5.37 5.29 -23.91
CA ASP A 271 5.68 4.49 -22.72
C ASP A 271 4.92 5.02 -21.50
N ALA A 272 4.40 4.13 -20.65
CA ALA A 272 3.68 4.50 -19.43
C ALA A 272 4.60 5.18 -18.39
N GLY A 273 4.02 5.99 -17.51
CA GLY A 273 4.75 6.87 -16.60
C GLY A 273 5.16 6.14 -15.34
N THR A 274 6.24 6.57 -14.70
CA THR A 274 6.71 5.98 -13.44
C THR A 274 5.90 6.47 -12.25
N ILE A 275 5.58 5.58 -11.32
CA ILE A 275 4.96 5.91 -10.03
C ILE A 275 5.93 5.58 -8.91
N SER A 276 6.26 6.57 -8.07
CA SER A 276 7.14 6.39 -6.91
C SER A 276 6.47 6.89 -5.64
N ILE A 277 6.40 6.03 -4.63
CA ILE A 277 5.79 6.29 -3.33
C ILE A 277 6.83 6.04 -2.25
N ILE A 278 7.04 7.05 -1.39
CA ILE A 278 7.93 6.97 -0.24
C ILE A 278 7.16 7.35 1.01
N ALA A 279 7.09 6.45 1.99
CA ALA A 279 6.53 6.74 3.31
C ALA A 279 7.19 5.92 4.42
N LYS A 280 6.85 6.19 5.68
CA LYS A 280 7.15 5.24 6.76
C LYS A 280 6.16 4.08 6.73
N ASN A 281 4.87 4.41 6.64
CA ASN A 281 3.80 3.44 6.53
C ASN A 281 2.99 3.70 5.25
N VAL A 282 2.80 2.67 4.43
CA VAL A 282 1.92 2.70 3.25
C VAL A 282 0.81 1.70 3.46
N GLN A 283 -0.45 2.17 3.41
CA GLN A 283 -1.64 1.34 3.54
C GLN A 283 -2.57 1.59 2.36
N MET A 284 -2.98 0.52 1.69
CA MET A 284 -3.87 0.55 0.55
C MET A 284 -5.04 -0.40 0.76
N GLU A 285 -6.25 0.15 0.76
CA GLU A 285 -7.50 -0.57 1.05
C GLU A 285 -8.47 -0.42 -0.14
N GLY A 286 -8.41 -1.36 -1.08
CA GLY A 286 -9.09 -1.28 -2.37
C GLY A 286 -8.51 -0.19 -3.29
N GLY A 287 -8.99 -0.16 -4.55
CA GLY A 287 -8.41 0.72 -5.56
C GLY A 287 -7.10 0.16 -6.15
N GLY A 288 -6.26 0.97 -6.78
CA GLY A 288 -5.03 0.41 -7.35
C GLY A 288 -4.00 1.43 -7.81
N ILE A 289 -2.76 0.95 -7.95
CA ILE A 289 -1.67 1.68 -8.59
C ILE A 289 -1.44 1.06 -9.96
N GLU A 290 -1.46 1.89 -11.00
CA GLU A 290 -1.37 1.41 -12.37
C GLU A 290 -0.43 2.25 -13.23
N SER A 291 0.47 1.56 -13.92
CA SER A 291 1.44 2.14 -14.84
C SER A 291 1.49 1.29 -16.12
N SER A 292 0.32 1.09 -16.72
CA SER A 292 0.11 0.16 -17.84
C SER A 292 0.19 0.86 -19.20
N ALA A 293 0.59 0.10 -20.22
CA ALA A 293 0.56 0.53 -21.62
C ALA A 293 -0.41 -0.35 -22.42
N SER A 294 -1.36 0.27 -23.14
CA SER A 294 -2.41 -0.47 -23.85
C SER A 294 -2.03 -0.88 -25.29
N ASN A 295 -1.12 -0.14 -25.93
CA ASN A 295 -0.65 -0.40 -27.30
C ASN A 295 0.86 -0.68 -27.30
N SER A 296 1.60 -0.20 -28.31
CA SER A 296 3.02 -0.54 -28.51
C SER A 296 4.00 0.08 -27.50
N GLY A 297 3.54 0.94 -26.60
CA GLY A 297 4.37 1.56 -25.58
C GLY A 297 4.80 0.57 -24.51
N LYS A 298 5.96 0.81 -23.87
CA LYS A 298 6.37 0.01 -22.70
C LYS A 298 5.62 0.46 -21.46
N SER A 299 5.31 -0.46 -20.56
CA SER A 299 4.75 -0.13 -19.26
C SER A 299 5.82 0.52 -18.38
N GLY A 300 5.38 1.43 -17.51
CA GLY A 300 6.25 2.17 -16.61
C GLY A 300 6.54 1.40 -15.33
N ASN A 301 7.45 1.93 -14.52
CA ASN A 301 7.87 1.30 -13.28
C ASN A 301 7.05 1.80 -12.09
N ILE A 302 6.81 0.91 -11.12
CA ILE A 302 6.17 1.23 -9.84
C ILE A 302 7.17 0.94 -8.73
N SER A 303 7.49 1.95 -7.92
CA SER A 303 8.39 1.81 -6.77
C SER A 303 7.70 2.28 -5.48
N ILE A 304 7.62 1.39 -4.49
CA ILE A 304 7.08 1.68 -3.17
C ILE A 304 8.18 1.43 -2.14
N ASN A 305 8.56 2.47 -1.42
CA ASN A 305 9.51 2.38 -0.31
C ASN A 305 8.81 2.80 0.98
N ALA A 306 8.39 1.81 1.76
CA ALA A 306 7.79 1.99 3.07
C ALA A 306 8.82 1.63 4.14
N THR A 307 9.37 2.60 4.87
CA THR A 307 10.50 2.31 5.78
C THR A 307 10.13 1.40 6.97
N ASP A 308 8.84 1.23 7.25
CA ASP A 308 8.31 0.33 8.29
C ASP A 308 7.36 -0.72 7.70
N SER A 309 6.12 -0.35 7.33
CA SER A 309 5.12 -1.33 6.85
C SER A 309 4.48 -0.96 5.51
N PHE A 310 4.29 -1.97 4.67
CA PHE A 310 3.44 -1.90 3.49
C PHE A 310 2.27 -2.88 3.61
N VAL A 311 1.04 -2.37 3.48
CA VAL A 311 -0.20 -3.15 3.57
C VAL A 311 -1.05 -2.92 2.33
N LEU A 312 -1.41 -4.00 1.63
CA LEU A 312 -2.30 -3.99 0.47
C LEU A 312 -3.45 -4.97 0.69
N ILE A 313 -4.65 -4.45 0.91
CA ILE A 313 -5.82 -5.27 1.23
C ILE A 313 -6.95 -4.91 0.28
N ASN A 314 -7.58 -5.93 -0.31
CA ASN A 314 -8.83 -5.72 -1.02
C ASN A 314 -10.01 -5.70 -0.04
N LEU A 315 -10.85 -4.66 -0.14
CA LEU A 315 -12.05 -4.56 0.68
C LEU A 315 -13.22 -5.29 -0.01
N PRO A 316 -14.12 -5.94 0.76
CA PRO A 316 -15.37 -6.45 0.21
C PRO A 316 -16.14 -5.33 -0.51
N ASN A 317 -16.65 -5.63 -1.71
CA ASN A 317 -17.40 -4.68 -2.56
C ASN A 317 -16.62 -3.40 -2.97
N ALA A 318 -15.30 -3.40 -2.89
CA ALA A 318 -14.46 -2.37 -3.47
C ALA A 318 -13.86 -2.82 -4.82
N PRO A 319 -13.41 -1.89 -5.67
CA PRO A 319 -12.54 -2.25 -6.79
C PRO A 319 -11.33 -3.02 -6.27
N ASN A 320 -10.98 -4.12 -6.97
CA ASN A 320 -9.89 -5.01 -6.58
C ASN A 320 -8.60 -4.23 -6.29
N ALA A 321 -8.09 -4.37 -5.06
CA ALA A 321 -6.76 -3.90 -4.68
C ALA A 321 -5.70 -4.49 -5.61
N ARG A 322 -5.10 -3.65 -6.47
CA ARG A 322 -4.11 -4.10 -7.45
C ARG A 322 -2.92 -3.16 -7.59
N ILE A 323 -1.76 -3.73 -7.89
CA ILE A 323 -0.58 -3.01 -8.38
C ILE A 323 -0.21 -3.59 -9.73
N THR A 324 -0.17 -2.77 -10.76
CA THR A 324 -0.13 -3.28 -12.14
C THR A 324 0.79 -2.46 -13.04
N ALA A 325 1.72 -3.15 -13.71
CA ALA A 325 2.61 -2.58 -14.73
C ALA A 325 2.53 -3.37 -16.04
N ASN A 326 1.31 -3.68 -16.48
CA ASN A 326 1.03 -4.60 -17.58
C ASN A 326 1.18 -3.95 -18.96
N SER A 327 1.51 -4.77 -19.96
CA SER A 327 1.46 -4.39 -21.38
C SER A 327 0.53 -5.34 -22.16
N SER A 328 -0.48 -4.78 -22.84
CA SER A 328 -1.45 -5.57 -23.61
C SER A 328 -1.06 -5.82 -25.07
N SER A 329 0.06 -5.27 -25.54
CA SER A 329 0.50 -5.42 -26.94
C SER A 329 2.01 -5.73 -27.01
N ILE A 330 2.71 -5.19 -28.01
CA ILE A 330 4.13 -5.49 -28.30
C ILE A 330 5.11 -4.83 -27.31
N GLY A 331 4.64 -3.91 -26.46
CA GLY A 331 5.48 -3.24 -25.47
C GLY A 331 5.91 -4.17 -24.32
N ASN A 332 7.04 -3.86 -23.67
CA ASN A 332 7.48 -4.62 -22.50
C ASN A 332 6.65 -4.24 -21.26
N ALA A 333 6.45 -5.18 -20.34
CA ALA A 333 5.87 -4.91 -19.03
C ALA A 333 6.93 -4.27 -18.11
N GLY A 334 6.45 -3.57 -17.09
CA GLY A 334 7.29 -2.72 -16.24
C GLY A 334 7.95 -3.49 -15.09
N THR A 335 8.69 -2.77 -14.26
CA THR A 335 9.20 -3.30 -13.00
C THR A 335 8.35 -2.79 -11.83
N ILE A 336 7.94 -3.70 -10.95
CA ILE A 336 7.35 -3.37 -9.65
C ILE A 336 8.39 -3.66 -8.58
N SER A 337 8.70 -2.68 -7.73
CA SER A 337 9.67 -2.83 -6.63
C SER A 337 9.09 -2.32 -5.33
N ILE A 338 8.98 -3.20 -4.33
CA ILE A 338 8.41 -2.90 -3.02
C ILE A 338 9.47 -3.20 -1.96
N THR A 339 9.82 -2.19 -1.16
CA THR A 339 10.75 -2.31 -0.04
C THR A 339 10.04 -1.93 1.25
N ALA A 340 10.06 -2.82 2.24
CA ALA A 340 9.56 -2.52 3.58
C ALA A 340 10.19 -3.39 4.67
N LYS A 341 9.98 -3.04 5.95
CA LYS A 341 10.34 -3.96 7.04
C LYS A 341 9.33 -5.10 7.12
N ASN A 342 8.04 -4.78 7.07
CA ASN A 342 6.94 -5.75 7.07
C ASN A 342 6.03 -5.52 5.86
N VAL A 343 5.63 -6.61 5.21
CA VAL A 343 4.67 -6.59 4.09
C VAL A 343 3.50 -7.52 4.39
N GLN A 344 2.29 -7.00 4.23
CA GLN A 344 1.05 -7.79 4.27
C GLN A 344 0.25 -7.53 2.99
N ILE A 345 -0.11 -8.59 2.27
CA ILE A 345 -0.98 -8.51 1.11
C ILE A 345 -2.12 -9.50 1.25
N GLU A 346 -3.37 -9.02 1.18
CA GLU A 346 -4.57 -9.84 1.35
C GLU A 346 -5.60 -9.60 0.24
N HIS A 347 -6.08 -10.68 -0.38
CA HIS A 347 -7.12 -10.66 -1.41
C HIS A 347 -6.81 -9.73 -2.61
N ALA A 348 -5.53 -9.50 -2.87
CA ALA A 348 -5.04 -8.50 -3.81
C ALA A 348 -4.13 -9.12 -4.87
N VAL A 349 -3.80 -8.33 -5.89
CA VAL A 349 -3.00 -8.77 -7.05
C VAL A 349 -1.85 -7.82 -7.32
N VAL A 350 -0.67 -8.39 -7.61
CA VAL A 350 0.51 -7.65 -8.08
C VAL A 350 0.94 -8.24 -9.42
N ASP A 351 0.76 -7.49 -10.50
CA ASP A 351 0.94 -7.97 -11.86
C ASP A 351 1.96 -7.13 -12.65
N SER A 352 2.89 -7.82 -13.32
CA SER A 352 3.68 -7.24 -14.41
C SER A 352 3.70 -8.19 -15.62
N VAL A 353 2.54 -8.27 -16.26
CA VAL A 353 2.15 -9.30 -17.22
C VAL A 353 2.17 -8.76 -18.66
N ILE A 354 2.42 -9.66 -19.61
CA ILE A 354 2.27 -9.39 -21.05
C ILE A 354 1.24 -10.27 -21.71
N GLN A 355 0.44 -9.64 -22.58
CA GLN A 355 -0.60 -10.33 -23.34
C GLN A 355 -0.20 -10.70 -24.79
N SER A 356 0.87 -10.12 -25.32
CA SER A 356 1.33 -10.32 -26.72
C SER A 356 2.84 -10.59 -26.82
N THR A 357 3.60 -9.91 -27.67
CA THR A 357 4.99 -10.26 -28.03
C THR A 357 6.11 -9.49 -27.29
N GLY A 358 5.78 -8.61 -26.34
CA GLY A 358 6.80 -7.90 -25.55
C GLY A 358 7.47 -8.77 -24.48
N LYS A 359 8.52 -8.27 -23.82
CA LYS A 359 9.19 -8.98 -22.71
C LYS A 359 8.45 -8.83 -21.38
N ALA A 360 8.20 -9.94 -20.69
CA ALA A 360 7.58 -9.96 -19.37
C ALA A 360 8.34 -9.11 -18.35
N GLY A 361 7.61 -8.63 -17.34
CA GLY A 361 8.13 -7.68 -16.37
C GLY A 361 8.91 -8.32 -15.23
N GLU A 362 9.31 -7.49 -14.29
CA GLU A 362 10.03 -7.91 -13.09
C GLU A 362 9.28 -7.45 -11.83
N ILE A 363 9.18 -8.31 -10.83
CA ILE A 363 8.62 -7.98 -9.52
C ILE A 363 9.66 -8.26 -8.44
N ASN A 364 10.00 -7.22 -7.68
CA ASN A 364 11.01 -7.25 -6.62
C ASN A 364 10.37 -6.90 -5.28
N PHE A 365 10.49 -7.80 -4.32
CA PHE A 365 10.18 -7.55 -2.91
C PHE A 365 11.44 -7.62 -2.08
N ASN A 366 11.76 -6.54 -1.37
CA ASN A 366 12.84 -6.48 -0.39
C ASN A 366 12.22 -6.23 0.99
N VAL A 367 12.00 -7.30 1.74
CA VAL A 367 11.31 -7.29 3.03
C VAL A 367 12.29 -7.59 4.14
N ALA A 368 12.46 -6.67 5.09
CA ALA A 368 13.51 -6.85 6.11
C ALA A 368 13.15 -7.90 7.18
N ASP A 369 11.86 -8.20 7.37
CA ASP A 369 11.37 -9.06 8.45
C ASP A 369 10.30 -10.06 7.97
N SER A 370 9.01 -9.72 8.05
CA SER A 370 7.89 -10.61 7.69
C SER A 370 7.21 -10.19 6.39
N PHE A 371 7.00 -11.17 5.52
CA PHE A 371 6.17 -11.05 4.33
C PHE A 371 5.02 -12.06 4.42
N ASP A 372 3.80 -11.58 4.63
CA ASP A 372 2.61 -12.39 4.78
C ASP A 372 1.67 -12.17 3.57
N LEU A 373 1.40 -13.25 2.83
CA LEU A 373 0.54 -13.30 1.65
C LEU A 373 -0.70 -14.14 1.96
N LYS A 374 -1.89 -13.56 1.80
CA LYS A 374 -3.16 -14.27 1.99
C LYS A 374 -4.08 -14.09 0.80
N SER A 375 -4.53 -15.18 0.19
CA SER A 375 -5.45 -15.16 -0.96
C SER A 375 -5.00 -14.18 -2.05
N THR A 376 -3.70 -14.17 -2.33
CA THR A 376 -3.01 -13.15 -3.13
C THR A 376 -2.31 -13.78 -4.32
N SER A 377 -2.20 -13.03 -5.42
CA SER A 377 -1.43 -13.45 -6.59
C SER A 377 -0.33 -12.43 -6.93
N ILE A 378 0.89 -12.91 -7.11
CA ILE A 378 2.03 -12.14 -7.63
C ILE A 378 2.44 -12.77 -8.95
N ASN A 379 2.30 -12.05 -10.06
CA ASN A 379 2.42 -12.65 -11.39
C ASN A 379 3.28 -11.84 -12.37
N THR A 380 4.18 -12.53 -13.07
CA THR A 380 4.89 -12.04 -14.25
C THR A 380 4.64 -12.93 -15.47
N ASN A 381 3.41 -13.46 -15.53
CA ASN A 381 3.00 -14.43 -16.54
C ASN A 381 2.96 -13.85 -17.95
N THR A 382 2.96 -14.74 -18.95
CA THR A 382 2.76 -14.37 -20.34
C THR A 382 1.68 -15.21 -21.01
N SER A 383 0.86 -14.57 -21.84
CA SER A 383 -0.11 -15.27 -22.71
C SER A 383 0.28 -15.28 -24.19
N GLY A 384 1.38 -14.62 -24.57
CA GLY A 384 1.87 -14.53 -25.95
C GLY A 384 2.98 -15.53 -26.30
N VAL A 385 3.87 -15.15 -27.21
CA VAL A 385 5.00 -15.97 -27.71
C VAL A 385 6.29 -15.51 -27.04
N VAL A 386 6.29 -15.45 -25.71
CA VAL A 386 7.36 -14.82 -24.94
C VAL A 386 7.58 -15.52 -23.61
N ASP A 387 8.83 -15.50 -23.15
CA ASP A 387 9.23 -16.10 -21.89
C ASP A 387 8.57 -15.38 -20.71
N GLY A 388 8.31 -16.14 -19.63
CA GLY A 388 7.86 -15.59 -18.36
C GLY A 388 8.87 -14.59 -17.79
N GLY A 389 8.39 -13.67 -16.95
CA GLY A 389 9.22 -12.63 -16.36
C GLY A 389 10.10 -13.10 -15.20
N LYS A 390 10.44 -12.16 -14.32
CA LYS A 390 11.30 -12.43 -13.17
C LYS A 390 10.63 -11.99 -11.87
N ILE A 391 10.69 -12.84 -10.86
CA ILE A 391 10.26 -12.50 -9.50
C ILE A 391 11.43 -12.72 -8.55
N TYR A 392 11.77 -11.69 -7.78
CA TYR A 392 12.74 -11.77 -6.70
C TYR A 392 12.09 -11.37 -5.38
N ILE A 393 12.24 -12.21 -4.36
CA ILE A 393 11.74 -11.92 -3.02
C ILE A 393 12.85 -12.18 -2.00
N SER A 394 13.18 -11.17 -1.21
CA SER A 394 14.00 -11.32 -0.01
C SER A 394 13.17 -11.05 1.24
N ALA A 395 13.19 -11.98 2.20
CA ALA A 395 12.49 -11.85 3.48
C ALA A 395 13.16 -12.70 4.56
N LYS A 396 13.02 -12.35 5.86
CA LYS A 396 13.37 -13.32 6.92
C LYS A 396 12.33 -14.42 7.01
N LYS A 397 11.06 -14.06 6.87
CA LYS A 397 9.92 -14.98 6.85
C LYS A 397 9.04 -14.64 5.66
N LEU A 398 8.71 -15.66 4.86
CA LEU A 398 7.66 -15.60 3.85
C LEU A 398 6.58 -16.62 4.21
N GLN A 399 5.36 -16.15 4.45
CA GLN A 399 4.19 -17.00 4.68
C GLN A 399 3.17 -16.79 3.58
N MET A 400 2.70 -17.88 3.01
CA MET A 400 1.67 -17.93 1.97
C MET A 400 0.48 -18.74 2.49
N GLU A 401 -0.72 -18.14 2.44
CA GLU A 401 -2.00 -18.78 2.75
C GLU A 401 -2.93 -18.60 1.55
N ASP A 402 -3.26 -19.68 0.86
CA ASP A 402 -4.04 -19.66 -0.39
C ASP A 402 -3.47 -18.67 -1.44
N ALA A 403 -2.14 -18.55 -1.53
CA ALA A 403 -1.46 -17.52 -2.32
C ALA A 403 -0.59 -18.11 -3.44
N SER A 404 -0.35 -17.32 -4.49
CA SER A 404 0.40 -17.74 -5.66
C SER A 404 1.52 -16.77 -6.04
N ILE A 405 2.66 -17.32 -6.42
CA ILE A 405 3.79 -16.59 -7.01
C ILE A 405 4.09 -17.26 -8.35
N THR A 406 3.82 -16.58 -9.45
CA THR A 406 3.85 -17.21 -10.77
C THR A 406 4.60 -16.39 -11.81
N SER A 407 5.40 -17.09 -12.60
CA SER A 407 6.03 -16.54 -13.80
C SER A 407 5.91 -17.54 -14.94
N ASP A 408 4.68 -17.98 -15.16
CA ASP A 408 4.30 -18.97 -16.15
C ASP A 408 4.32 -18.39 -17.57
N ALA A 409 4.58 -19.24 -18.55
CA ALA A 409 4.54 -18.86 -19.96
C ALA A 409 3.52 -19.70 -20.73
N SER A 410 2.73 -19.04 -21.57
CA SER A 410 1.82 -19.71 -22.49
C SER A 410 2.48 -19.92 -23.87
N ASN A 411 1.93 -20.85 -24.66
CA ASN A 411 2.33 -21.14 -26.04
C ASN A 411 3.76 -21.70 -26.20
N ILE A 412 4.71 -20.92 -26.72
CA ILE A 412 6.06 -21.44 -27.03
C ILE A 412 7.15 -20.84 -26.14
N GLY A 413 6.79 -19.92 -25.24
CA GLY A 413 7.73 -19.28 -24.32
C GLY A 413 8.20 -20.22 -23.22
N ARG A 414 9.43 -20.00 -22.73
CA ARG A 414 9.93 -20.65 -21.52
C ARG A 414 9.28 -20.04 -20.29
N GLY A 415 8.97 -20.84 -19.27
CA GLY A 415 8.67 -20.30 -17.94
C GLY A 415 9.77 -19.35 -17.46
N GLY A 416 9.40 -18.37 -16.64
CA GLY A 416 10.32 -17.34 -16.16
C GLY A 416 11.23 -17.80 -15.02
N ASP A 417 11.76 -16.83 -14.27
CA ASP A 417 12.67 -17.09 -13.16
C ASP A 417 12.10 -16.57 -11.85
N ILE A 418 12.03 -17.43 -10.83
CA ILE A 418 11.64 -17.06 -9.46
C ILE A 418 12.82 -17.31 -8.53
N GLU A 419 13.22 -16.28 -7.79
CA GLU A 419 14.29 -16.34 -6.78
C GLU A 419 13.77 -15.90 -5.42
N LEU A 420 13.88 -16.79 -4.43
CA LEU A 420 13.48 -16.54 -3.04
C LEU A 420 14.71 -16.61 -2.13
N GLN A 421 15.03 -15.49 -1.48
CA GLN A 421 16.11 -15.35 -0.49
C GLN A 421 15.48 -15.25 0.90
N ILE A 422 15.40 -16.39 1.60
CA ILE A 422 14.64 -16.52 2.84
C ILE A 422 15.58 -16.73 4.04
N GLY A 423 15.39 -15.96 5.11
CA GLY A 423 16.21 -16.08 6.32
C GLY A 423 15.92 -17.34 7.14
N ASN A 424 14.68 -17.46 7.61
CA ASN A 424 14.28 -18.38 8.67
C ASN A 424 13.19 -19.37 8.22
N LEU A 425 12.17 -18.91 7.51
CA LEU A 425 10.98 -19.73 7.23
C LEU A 425 10.31 -19.33 5.91
N LEU A 426 10.13 -20.32 5.03
CA LEU A 426 9.14 -20.32 3.97
C LEU A 426 7.99 -21.25 4.39
N LEU A 427 6.81 -20.68 4.65
CA LEU A 427 5.61 -21.44 5.03
C LEU A 427 4.58 -21.36 3.91
N LEU A 428 4.18 -22.50 3.36
CA LEU A 428 3.11 -22.61 2.37
C LEU A 428 1.91 -23.31 2.98
N ARG A 429 0.74 -22.68 2.86
CA ARG A 429 -0.54 -23.19 3.35
C ARG A 429 -1.64 -23.04 2.33
N GLY A 430 -2.42 -24.09 2.10
CA GLY A 430 -3.58 -24.11 1.22
C GLY A 430 -4.81 -24.54 2.01
N GLN A 431 -5.34 -23.62 2.82
CA GLN A 431 -6.46 -23.94 3.71
C GLN A 431 -7.78 -24.11 2.95
N ASN A 432 -8.04 -23.21 1.99
CA ASN A 432 -9.27 -23.21 1.20
C ASN A 432 -9.02 -23.58 -0.26
N PHE A 433 -7.83 -23.26 -0.77
CA PHE A 433 -7.41 -23.53 -2.13
C PHE A 433 -6.04 -24.22 -2.10
N ARG A 434 -5.02 -23.55 -2.62
CA ARG A 434 -3.64 -24.02 -2.65
C ARG A 434 -2.68 -22.84 -2.56
N SER A 435 -1.49 -23.09 -2.02
CA SER A 435 -0.38 -22.15 -2.17
C SER A 435 0.65 -22.69 -3.14
N PHE A 436 1.12 -21.88 -4.09
CA PHE A 436 2.04 -22.42 -5.09
C PHE A 436 3.03 -21.41 -5.66
N ILE A 437 4.18 -21.92 -6.06
CA ILE A 437 5.24 -21.20 -6.77
C ILE A 437 5.44 -21.88 -8.12
N SER A 438 5.23 -21.16 -9.22
CA SER A 438 5.24 -21.77 -10.56
C SER A 438 6.02 -20.96 -11.59
N THR A 439 6.82 -21.67 -12.38
CA THR A 439 7.44 -21.17 -13.63
C THR A 439 7.15 -22.15 -14.75
N THR A 440 5.90 -22.55 -14.91
CA THR A 440 5.46 -23.60 -15.81
C THR A 440 5.24 -23.05 -17.23
N ALA A 441 5.68 -23.81 -18.24
CA ALA A 441 5.21 -23.60 -19.61
C ALA A 441 3.86 -24.32 -19.80
N VAL A 442 2.77 -23.58 -19.66
CA VAL A 442 1.41 -24.15 -19.46
C VAL A 442 0.83 -24.80 -20.72
N SER A 443 1.30 -24.42 -21.89
CA SER A 443 0.88 -24.96 -23.18
C SER A 443 2.04 -24.92 -24.19
N GLY A 444 1.86 -25.59 -25.33
CA GLY A 444 2.80 -25.64 -26.46
C GLY A 444 4.19 -26.20 -26.12
N SER A 445 5.19 -25.81 -26.92
CA SER A 445 6.53 -26.41 -26.92
C SER A 445 7.55 -25.71 -26.01
N GLY A 446 7.11 -24.75 -25.20
CA GLY A 446 7.96 -24.03 -24.25
C GLY A 446 8.51 -24.94 -23.14
N ASN A 447 9.71 -24.64 -22.64
CA ASN A 447 10.32 -25.35 -21.51
C ASN A 447 9.92 -24.73 -20.17
N GLY A 448 10.00 -25.50 -19.09
CA GLY A 448 9.86 -24.97 -17.74
C GLY A 448 10.93 -23.93 -17.40
N GLY A 449 10.58 -23.01 -16.52
CA GLY A 449 11.45 -21.96 -16.02
C GLY A 449 12.40 -22.40 -14.91
N ASN A 450 12.99 -21.44 -14.20
CA ASN A 450 13.85 -21.74 -13.06
C ASN A 450 13.25 -21.23 -11.74
N ILE A 451 13.34 -22.06 -10.70
CA ILE A 451 13.01 -21.68 -9.33
C ILE A 451 14.24 -21.90 -8.46
N SER A 452 14.69 -20.85 -7.77
CA SER A 452 15.74 -20.91 -6.76
C SER A 452 15.21 -20.48 -5.40
N ILE A 453 15.27 -21.38 -4.42
CA ILE A 453 14.91 -21.09 -3.03
C ILE A 453 16.16 -21.25 -2.19
N ASN A 454 16.67 -20.13 -1.67
CA ASN A 454 17.84 -20.08 -0.82
C ASN A 454 17.44 -19.70 0.61
N ALA A 455 17.39 -20.70 1.47
CA ALA A 455 17.10 -20.61 2.90
C ALA A 455 18.17 -21.32 3.74
N PRO A 456 19.46 -20.96 3.61
CA PRO A 456 20.58 -21.78 4.10
C PRO A 456 20.55 -22.08 5.61
N ASN A 457 19.90 -21.22 6.39
CA ASN A 457 19.72 -21.36 7.84
C ASN A 457 18.24 -21.52 8.23
N GLY A 458 17.35 -21.69 7.26
CA GLY A 458 15.91 -21.68 7.43
C GLY A 458 15.25 -22.98 6.98
N PHE A 459 13.94 -23.04 7.20
CA PHE A 459 13.12 -24.20 6.88
C PHE A 459 12.10 -23.88 5.78
N ILE A 460 11.81 -24.88 4.95
CA ILE A 460 10.61 -24.89 4.11
C ILE A 460 9.60 -25.79 4.80
N VAL A 461 8.42 -25.25 5.07
CA VAL A 461 7.35 -25.97 5.76
C VAL A 461 6.08 -25.88 4.93
N THR A 462 5.50 -27.03 4.63
CA THR A 462 4.16 -27.14 4.06
C THR A 462 3.31 -28.01 4.97
N VAL A 463 2.01 -27.73 5.04
CA VAL A 463 1.08 -28.53 5.86
C VAL A 463 0.58 -29.71 5.01
N PRO A 464 0.64 -30.95 5.51
CA PRO A 464 0.16 -32.11 4.75
C PRO A 464 -1.29 -31.94 4.30
N ASN A 465 -1.60 -32.38 3.07
CA ASN A 465 -2.93 -32.34 2.46
C ASN A 465 -3.48 -30.93 2.17
N GLU A 466 -2.61 -29.91 2.11
CA GLU A 466 -2.97 -28.53 1.75
C GLU A 466 -2.47 -28.13 0.33
N ASN A 467 -2.22 -29.11 -0.56
CA ASN A 467 -1.89 -28.94 -1.99
C ASN A 467 -0.89 -27.79 -2.27
N SER A 468 0.22 -27.75 -1.54
CA SER A 468 1.21 -26.69 -1.63
C SER A 468 2.39 -27.07 -2.52
N ASP A 469 2.45 -26.46 -3.71
CA ASP A 469 3.29 -26.95 -4.80
C ASP A 469 4.41 -25.98 -5.22
N ILE A 470 5.51 -26.54 -5.71
CA ILE A 470 6.61 -25.82 -6.36
C ILE A 470 6.86 -26.47 -7.73
N THR A 471 6.50 -25.77 -8.80
CA THR A 471 6.43 -26.36 -10.15
C THR A 471 7.22 -25.59 -11.20
N ALA A 472 8.05 -26.32 -11.95
CA ALA A 472 8.73 -25.81 -13.13
C ALA A 472 8.47 -26.76 -14.31
N ASN A 473 7.20 -27.13 -14.51
CA ASN A 473 6.82 -28.12 -15.52
C ASN A 473 6.76 -27.50 -16.92
N ALA A 474 6.57 -28.35 -17.93
CA ALA A 474 6.27 -27.95 -19.29
C ALA A 474 5.21 -28.86 -19.90
N PHE A 475 4.37 -28.32 -20.79
CA PHE A 475 3.40 -29.14 -21.51
C PHE A 475 4.08 -30.10 -22.51
N SER A 476 4.72 -29.54 -23.54
CA SER A 476 5.46 -30.33 -24.54
C SER A 476 6.97 -30.11 -24.54
N GLY A 477 7.47 -29.00 -24.00
CA GLY A 477 8.90 -28.81 -23.78
C GLY A 477 9.43 -29.64 -22.62
N GLY A 478 10.70 -29.45 -22.28
CA GLY A 478 11.32 -30.07 -21.12
C GLY A 478 11.03 -29.37 -19.81
N GLY A 479 11.03 -30.14 -18.72
CA GLY A 479 10.96 -29.59 -17.38
C GLY A 479 12.08 -28.57 -17.12
N GLY A 480 11.80 -27.61 -16.24
CA GLY A 480 12.72 -26.56 -15.84
C GLY A 480 13.72 -26.99 -14.77
N LYS A 481 14.30 -26.01 -14.09
CA LYS A 481 15.27 -26.24 -13.01
C LYS A 481 14.76 -25.71 -11.68
N ILE A 482 14.73 -26.58 -10.67
CA ILE A 482 14.42 -26.22 -9.29
C ILE A 482 15.66 -26.47 -8.43
N THR A 483 16.15 -25.45 -7.74
CA THR A 483 17.25 -25.55 -6.78
C THR A 483 16.80 -25.04 -5.43
N ILE A 484 16.83 -25.92 -4.43
CA ILE A 484 16.45 -25.62 -3.05
C ILE A 484 17.69 -25.80 -2.17
N LYS A 485 18.05 -24.77 -1.41
CA LYS A 485 19.05 -24.84 -0.35
C LYS A 485 18.36 -24.49 0.97
N SER A 486 18.27 -25.42 1.89
CA SER A 486 17.56 -25.23 3.16
C SER A 486 18.19 -26.06 4.28
N LEU A 487 17.87 -25.76 5.54
CA LEU A 487 18.26 -26.63 6.65
C LEU A 487 17.47 -27.95 6.62
N SER A 488 16.16 -27.86 6.38
CA SER A 488 15.27 -29.00 6.15
C SER A 488 14.01 -28.56 5.42
N ASN A 489 13.35 -29.52 4.75
CA ASN A 489 12.07 -29.35 4.08
C ASN A 489 11.05 -30.30 4.73
N PHE A 490 9.94 -29.77 5.23
CA PHE A 490 8.91 -30.54 5.92
C PHE A 490 7.59 -30.50 5.15
N GLY A 491 6.94 -31.66 5.03
CA GLY A 491 5.60 -31.77 4.45
C GLY A 491 5.54 -31.71 2.92
N ILE A 492 6.67 -31.53 2.23
CA ILE A 492 6.78 -31.44 0.77
C ILE A 492 7.74 -32.49 0.23
N GLN A 493 7.45 -33.04 -0.95
CA GLN A 493 8.30 -34.05 -1.57
C GLN A 493 8.52 -33.80 -3.06
N GLN A 494 9.71 -34.15 -3.54
CA GLN A 494 9.95 -34.25 -4.98
C GLN A 494 9.11 -35.41 -5.55
N ARG A 495 8.47 -35.17 -6.69
CA ARG A 495 7.66 -36.18 -7.36
C ARG A 495 8.01 -36.27 -8.84
N SER A 496 8.27 -37.49 -9.32
CA SER A 496 8.52 -37.75 -10.73
C SER A 496 7.21 -37.81 -11.52
N ARG A 497 7.31 -37.74 -12.86
CA ARG A 497 6.15 -37.91 -13.74
C ARG A 497 5.44 -39.26 -13.51
N GLU A 498 6.19 -40.35 -13.35
CA GLU A 498 5.62 -41.68 -13.14
C GLU A 498 4.96 -41.83 -11.76
N ASP A 499 5.53 -41.19 -10.73
CA ASP A 499 4.88 -41.13 -9.42
C ASP A 499 3.55 -40.38 -9.48
N LEU A 500 3.51 -39.26 -10.21
CA LEU A 500 2.27 -38.49 -10.36
C LEU A 500 1.21 -39.24 -11.16
N LYS A 501 1.58 -39.99 -12.20
CA LYS A 501 0.65 -40.88 -12.93
C LYS A 501 0.04 -41.93 -12.01
N ARG A 502 0.87 -42.56 -11.16
CA ARG A 502 0.40 -43.55 -10.18
C ARG A 502 -0.54 -42.93 -9.16
N LEU A 503 -0.23 -41.72 -8.70
CA LEU A 503 -1.04 -41.01 -7.71
C LEU A 503 -2.40 -40.56 -8.27
N LEU A 504 -2.41 -40.00 -9.48
CA LEU A 504 -3.62 -39.46 -10.11
C LEU A 504 -4.43 -40.50 -10.87
N GLY A 505 -3.86 -41.68 -11.15
CA GLY A 505 -4.52 -42.74 -11.89
C GLY A 505 -4.83 -42.37 -13.35
N THR A 506 -4.07 -41.44 -13.94
CA THR A 506 -4.30 -40.93 -15.30
C THR A 506 -2.99 -40.85 -16.08
N THR A 507 -3.09 -41.10 -17.38
CA THR A 507 -2.01 -40.89 -18.35
C THR A 507 -2.25 -39.67 -19.23
N GLU A 508 -3.41 -39.00 -19.08
CA GLU A 508 -3.80 -37.86 -19.88
C GLU A 508 -2.94 -36.63 -19.52
N PRO A 509 -2.17 -36.04 -20.46
CA PRO A 509 -1.25 -34.95 -20.16
C PRO A 509 -1.91 -33.73 -19.49
N ASN A 510 -3.15 -33.41 -19.89
CA ASN A 510 -3.90 -32.28 -19.33
C ASN A 510 -4.34 -32.51 -17.87
N GLN A 511 -4.44 -33.77 -17.44
CA GLN A 511 -4.83 -34.15 -16.08
C GLN A 511 -3.61 -34.45 -15.20
N LEU A 512 -2.42 -34.61 -15.78
CA LEU A 512 -1.19 -34.97 -15.08
C LEU A 512 -0.53 -33.77 -14.39
N LYS A 513 -1.28 -33.02 -13.59
CA LYS A 513 -0.81 -31.77 -12.95
C LYS A 513 -0.80 -31.89 -11.42
N PRO A 514 0.21 -31.35 -10.72
CA PRO A 514 0.27 -31.34 -9.26
C PRO A 514 -0.98 -30.73 -8.61
N GLU A 515 -1.56 -29.71 -9.25
CA GLU A 515 -2.80 -29.05 -8.79
C GLU A 515 -3.99 -30.01 -8.62
N ASN A 516 -3.97 -31.19 -9.25
CA ASN A 516 -5.00 -32.22 -9.14
C ASN A 516 -4.74 -33.23 -8.00
N SER A 517 -3.66 -33.05 -7.24
CA SER A 517 -3.27 -33.89 -6.09
C SER A 517 -3.62 -33.20 -4.77
N PRO A 518 -3.97 -33.94 -3.70
CA PRO A 518 -4.08 -33.34 -2.36
C PRO A 518 -2.72 -33.07 -1.70
N THR A 519 -1.64 -33.65 -2.20
CA THR A 519 -0.30 -33.59 -1.59
C THR A 519 0.46 -32.32 -1.95
N ASN A 520 1.60 -32.10 -1.29
CA ASN A 520 2.49 -30.98 -1.56
C ASN A 520 3.69 -31.46 -2.38
N ASP A 521 3.86 -30.95 -3.61
CA ASP A 521 4.78 -31.50 -4.57
C ASP A 521 5.84 -30.53 -5.11
N ILE A 522 7.04 -31.06 -5.34
CA ILE A 522 8.09 -30.40 -6.15
C ILE A 522 8.22 -31.16 -7.46
N THR A 523 7.89 -30.49 -8.58
CA THR A 523 7.90 -31.13 -9.91
C THR A 523 8.55 -30.25 -10.97
N ALA A 524 9.38 -30.86 -11.80
CA ALA A 524 9.92 -30.23 -13.01
C ALA A 524 10.06 -31.28 -14.11
N PHE A 525 9.00 -31.47 -14.92
CA PHE A 525 9.00 -32.44 -16.02
C PHE A 525 8.09 -32.04 -17.16
N SER A 526 8.19 -32.76 -18.29
CA SER A 526 7.30 -32.64 -19.44
C SER A 526 6.03 -33.47 -19.27
N LEU A 527 4.86 -32.86 -19.45
CA LEU A 527 3.56 -33.54 -19.34
C LEU A 527 3.33 -34.55 -20.47
N THR A 528 3.92 -34.32 -21.65
CA THR A 528 3.74 -35.17 -22.83
C THR A 528 4.93 -36.10 -23.07
N SER A 529 6.17 -35.69 -22.81
CA SER A 529 7.38 -36.47 -23.19
C SER A 529 8.14 -37.07 -22.00
N PRO A 530 8.28 -38.40 -21.85
CA PRO A 530 8.95 -39.00 -20.68
C PRO A 530 10.47 -38.79 -20.66
N THR A 531 11.04 -38.35 -21.79
CA THR A 531 12.48 -38.16 -21.94
C THR A 531 12.93 -36.73 -21.65
N LEU A 532 12.00 -35.79 -21.48
CA LEU A 532 12.27 -34.37 -21.26
C LEU A 532 12.01 -33.99 -19.80
N GLU A 533 12.71 -34.67 -18.89
CA GLU A 533 12.70 -34.37 -17.46
C GLU A 533 13.50 -33.09 -17.16
N GLY A 534 13.04 -32.35 -16.14
CA GLY A 534 13.75 -31.21 -15.59
C GLY A 534 14.74 -31.61 -14.49
N GLN A 535 15.42 -30.62 -13.93
CA GLN A 535 16.38 -30.84 -12.84
C GLN A 535 15.79 -30.33 -11.52
N VAL A 536 15.71 -31.21 -10.53
CA VAL A 536 15.41 -30.84 -9.14
C VAL A 536 16.63 -31.16 -8.28
N THR A 537 17.15 -30.17 -7.58
CA THR A 537 18.30 -30.31 -6.67
C THR A 537 17.94 -29.75 -5.31
N ILE A 538 17.97 -30.61 -4.29
CA ILE A 538 17.69 -30.26 -2.90
C ILE A 538 18.97 -30.44 -2.08
N ASN A 539 19.50 -29.32 -1.59
CA ASN A 539 20.71 -29.26 -0.79
C ASN A 539 20.35 -28.98 0.67
N THR A 540 20.31 -30.02 1.49
CA THR A 540 20.18 -29.94 2.95
C THR A 540 21.46 -30.42 3.61
N PRO A 541 21.91 -29.83 4.75
CA PRO A 541 23.06 -30.34 5.49
C PRO A 541 22.89 -31.81 5.86
N ASP A 542 23.96 -32.61 5.73
CA ASP A 542 23.97 -33.98 6.24
C ASP A 542 23.89 -33.95 7.78
N PHE A 543 22.70 -34.26 8.30
CA PHE A 543 22.52 -34.47 9.73
C PHE A 543 22.98 -35.88 10.08
N ASP A 544 24.16 -35.99 10.69
CA ASP A 544 24.69 -37.23 11.26
C ASP A 544 24.36 -37.29 12.76
N PRO A 545 23.26 -37.96 13.17
CA PRO A 545 22.86 -38.06 14.57
C PRO A 545 23.88 -38.81 15.45
N SER A 546 24.84 -39.54 14.85
CA SER A 546 25.87 -40.25 15.63
C SER A 546 26.88 -39.31 16.29
N LYS A 547 27.01 -38.07 15.80
CA LYS A 547 27.95 -37.07 16.35
C LYS A 547 27.43 -36.33 17.58
N GLY A 548 26.18 -36.58 17.99
CA GLY A 548 25.57 -36.04 19.21
C GLY A 548 25.80 -36.90 20.46
N PHE A 549 26.39 -38.09 20.33
CA PHE A 549 26.72 -38.93 21.48
C PHE A 549 28.05 -38.47 22.07
N VAL A 550 27.98 -37.71 23.16
CA VAL A 550 29.09 -37.69 24.13
C VAL A 550 29.11 -39.09 24.73
N GLU A 551 30.14 -39.89 24.46
CA GLU A 551 30.38 -41.10 25.24
C GLU A 551 30.48 -40.70 26.71
N LEU A 552 29.53 -41.18 27.52
CA LEU A 552 29.64 -41.06 28.97
C LEU A 552 30.93 -41.77 29.40
N PRO A 553 31.79 -41.14 30.21
CA PRO A 553 33.01 -41.78 30.67
C PRO A 553 32.70 -43.16 31.26
N THR A 554 33.27 -44.21 30.67
CA THR A 554 33.09 -45.59 31.14
C THR A 554 33.98 -45.90 32.35
N LEU A 555 34.96 -45.04 32.64
CA LEU A 555 35.59 -45.00 33.97
C LEU A 555 34.67 -44.24 34.92
N LEU A 556 33.96 -44.99 35.76
CA LEU A 556 33.64 -44.51 37.11
C LEU A 556 34.98 -44.10 37.74
N ALA A 557 35.14 -42.83 38.11
CA ALA A 557 36.28 -42.41 38.91
C ALA A 557 36.35 -43.32 40.13
N ASP A 558 37.52 -43.93 40.39
CA ASP A 558 37.73 -44.73 41.59
C ASP A 558 37.71 -43.79 42.79
N ILE A 559 36.56 -43.76 43.48
CA ILE A 559 36.29 -42.87 44.60
C ILE A 559 37.07 -43.33 45.87
N SER A 560 37.79 -44.46 45.79
CA SER A 560 38.56 -45.01 46.91
C SER A 560 39.71 -44.10 47.35
N GLU A 561 40.22 -43.23 46.47
CA GLU A 561 41.30 -42.27 46.81
C GLU A 561 40.79 -40.89 47.27
N VAL A 562 39.47 -40.63 47.21
CA VAL A 562 38.86 -39.33 47.58
C VAL A 562 38.21 -39.40 48.97
N ILE A 563 38.32 -40.53 49.68
CA ILE A 563 37.84 -40.67 51.06
C ILE A 563 38.96 -40.24 52.01
N ASP A 564 38.88 -38.99 52.45
CA ASP A 564 39.64 -38.47 53.59
C ASP A 564 39.35 -39.31 54.85
N THR A 565 40.34 -40.09 55.27
CA THR A 565 40.25 -41.01 56.41
C THR A 565 40.57 -40.26 57.71
N SER A 566 39.56 -39.56 58.25
CA SER A 566 39.65 -39.03 59.61
C SER A 566 39.22 -40.08 60.66
N CYS A 567 40.04 -40.23 61.69
CA CYS A 567 39.99 -41.26 62.75
C CYS A 567 38.80 -41.16 63.73
N ALA A 568 37.59 -40.81 63.28
CA ALA A 568 36.42 -40.62 64.14
C ALA A 568 35.21 -41.53 63.83
N ALA A 569 35.33 -42.57 62.99
CA ALA A 569 34.18 -43.38 62.56
C ALA A 569 34.25 -44.88 62.90
N PHE A 570 35.11 -45.32 63.83
CA PHE A 570 35.18 -46.73 64.28
C PHE A 570 34.46 -46.98 65.62
N ALA A 571 33.30 -46.35 65.85
CA ALA A 571 32.51 -46.57 67.05
C ALA A 571 31.02 -46.83 66.78
N SER A 572 30.71 -47.75 65.87
CA SER A 572 29.48 -48.56 65.92
C SER A 572 29.55 -49.67 64.87
N ARG A 573 29.58 -50.93 65.30
CA ARG A 573 29.55 -52.12 64.44
C ARG A 573 28.16 -52.38 63.86
N GLU A 574 27.66 -51.48 63.03
CA GLU A 574 26.63 -51.78 62.03
C GLU A 574 27.02 -51.04 60.74
N GLY A 575 27.53 -51.79 59.77
CA GLY A 575 27.86 -51.24 58.46
C GLY A 575 26.59 -50.79 57.72
N ASN A 576 26.67 -49.66 57.05
CA ASN A 576 25.60 -49.11 56.22
C ASN A 576 25.10 -50.17 55.22
N LYS A 577 23.80 -50.49 55.23
CA LYS A 577 23.14 -51.39 54.27
C LYS A 577 22.35 -50.57 53.25
N PHE A 578 22.68 -50.70 51.97
CA PHE A 578 21.87 -50.17 50.87
C PHE A 578 20.78 -51.20 50.51
N THR A 579 19.51 -50.82 50.63
CA THR A 579 18.37 -51.66 50.23
C THR A 579 17.68 -51.01 49.03
N VAL A 580 17.70 -51.67 47.88
CA VAL A 580 16.96 -51.27 46.68
C VAL A 580 15.52 -51.76 46.82
N THR A 581 14.58 -50.87 47.14
CA THR A 581 13.14 -51.14 46.99
C THR A 581 12.70 -50.63 45.61
N GLY A 582 12.93 -51.43 44.57
CA GLY A 582 12.44 -51.11 43.23
C GLY A 582 10.91 -51.12 43.20
N ARG A 583 10.29 -50.11 42.59
CA ARG A 583 8.94 -50.24 42.02
C ARG A 583 9.12 -50.62 40.56
N GLY A 584 9.08 -51.92 40.29
CA GLY A 584 9.10 -52.46 38.94
C GLY A 584 7.88 -52.00 38.16
N GLY A 585 8.08 -51.02 37.27
CA GLY A 585 7.13 -50.68 36.22
C GLY A 585 7.90 -50.51 34.92
N LEU A 586 7.70 -51.43 33.97
CA LEU A 586 8.05 -51.17 32.58
C LEU A 586 7.13 -50.05 32.06
N PRO A 587 7.61 -49.14 31.20
CA PRO A 587 6.77 -48.13 30.57
C PRO A 587 5.62 -48.80 29.79
N PRO A 588 4.39 -48.25 29.81
CA PRO A 588 3.30 -48.77 28.99
C PRO A 588 3.67 -48.69 27.51
N SER A 589 3.24 -49.70 26.76
CA SER A 589 3.48 -49.79 25.31
C SER A 589 2.67 -48.73 24.56
N PRO A 590 3.18 -48.14 23.47
CA PRO A 590 2.45 -47.13 22.69
C PRO A 590 1.12 -47.61 22.08
N TYR A 591 0.82 -48.92 22.15
CA TYR A 591 -0.42 -49.52 21.68
C TYR A 591 -1.45 -49.79 22.80
N GLU A 592 -1.13 -49.43 24.04
CA GLU A 592 -1.99 -49.64 25.20
C GLU A 592 -2.93 -48.42 25.40
N PRO A 593 -4.25 -48.62 25.57
CA PRO A 593 -5.19 -47.51 25.69
C PRO A 593 -4.95 -46.69 26.97
N LEU A 594 -4.95 -45.36 26.84
CA LEU A 594 -4.63 -44.42 27.92
C LEU A 594 -5.62 -44.55 29.09
N SER A 595 -5.11 -45.03 30.25
CA SER A 595 -5.81 -44.94 31.54
C SER A 595 -5.71 -43.53 32.10
N THR A 596 -6.79 -43.00 32.69
CA THR A 596 -6.91 -41.61 33.17
C THR A 596 -6.31 -41.36 34.57
N ASP A 597 -5.35 -42.15 35.01
CA ASP A 597 -4.70 -41.91 36.30
C ASP A 597 -3.68 -40.77 36.19
N VAL A 598 -4.09 -39.60 36.63
CA VAL A 598 -3.24 -38.41 36.80
C VAL A 598 -2.21 -38.72 37.89
N VAL A 599 -0.99 -39.10 37.50
CA VAL A 599 0.13 -39.25 38.44
C VAL A 599 0.62 -37.86 38.85
N TRP A 600 0.19 -37.43 40.03
CA TRP A 600 0.72 -36.24 40.69
C TRP A 600 2.16 -36.50 41.13
N THR A 601 3.11 -35.71 40.65
CA THR A 601 4.53 -35.78 41.04
C THR A 601 4.93 -34.53 41.81
N ASP A 602 5.18 -34.67 43.12
CA ASP A 602 5.74 -33.61 43.98
C ASP A 602 7.28 -33.69 43.93
N THR A 603 7.93 -32.67 43.37
CA THR A 603 9.38 -32.60 43.14
C THR A 603 10.16 -31.84 44.21
N ARG A 604 9.66 -31.75 45.45
CA ARG A 604 10.41 -31.06 46.52
C ARG A 604 11.29 -32.01 47.34
N THR A 605 12.59 -31.75 47.28
CA THR A 605 13.64 -32.38 48.09
C THR A 605 13.49 -32.00 49.57
N ARG A 606 13.44 -33.01 50.47
CA ARG A 606 13.48 -32.80 51.92
C ARG A 606 14.93 -32.66 52.37
N ALA A 607 15.34 -31.44 52.75
CA ALA A 607 16.54 -31.24 53.57
C ALA A 607 16.24 -31.69 55.01
N ILE A 608 16.99 -32.67 55.51
CA ILE A 608 17.02 -33.01 56.94
C ILE A 608 18.08 -32.10 57.59
N THR A 609 17.64 -31.17 58.42
CA THR A 609 18.46 -30.63 59.51
C THR A 609 17.68 -30.71 60.80
N THR A 610 18.37 -31.22 61.81
CA THR A 610 17.99 -31.52 63.19
C THR A 610 17.46 -30.32 63.99
N HIS A 611 16.45 -30.62 64.84
CA HIS A 611 16.07 -30.07 66.15
C HIS A 611 16.67 -28.71 66.59
N GLN A 612 15.95 -27.74 67.17
CA GLN A 612 14.80 -27.81 68.08
C GLN A 612 14.13 -26.42 68.19
N GLN A 613 12.82 -26.50 68.37
CA GLN A 613 11.80 -25.50 68.75
C GLN A 613 12.18 -24.05 69.14
N GLY A 614 11.48 -23.11 68.49
CA GLY A 614 11.23 -21.76 69.01
C GLY A 614 10.17 -21.02 68.17
N LYS A 615 8.98 -20.83 68.73
CA LYS A 615 7.76 -20.26 68.13
C LYS A 615 8.00 -19.18 67.06
N LYS A 616 7.50 -19.42 65.84
CA LYS A 616 7.21 -18.37 64.85
C LYS A 616 5.79 -18.52 64.31
N GLU A 617 5.03 -17.48 64.60
CA GLU A 617 3.85 -16.97 63.92
C GLU A 617 3.95 -17.11 62.39
N PRO A 618 2.94 -17.64 61.69
CA PRO A 618 2.89 -17.55 60.23
C PRO A 618 2.47 -16.15 59.82
N ALA A 619 3.38 -15.43 59.16
CA ALA A 619 3.05 -14.32 58.30
C ALA A 619 2.16 -14.79 57.14
N ASN A 620 1.20 -13.96 56.78
CA ASN A 620 0.21 -14.17 55.72
C ASN A 620 0.82 -14.63 54.39
N LEU A 621 0.09 -15.52 53.72
CA LEU A 621 0.24 -15.84 52.30
C LEU A 621 0.13 -14.55 51.45
N PRO A 622 0.92 -14.40 50.37
CA PRO A 622 0.67 -13.38 49.35
C PRO A 622 -0.73 -13.58 48.75
N GLN A 623 -1.54 -12.52 48.74
CA GLN A 623 -2.90 -12.51 48.21
C GLN A 623 -2.94 -12.96 46.74
N SER A 624 -3.98 -13.75 46.47
CA SER A 624 -4.46 -14.11 45.14
C SER A 624 -4.61 -12.90 44.22
N LYS A 625 -4.28 -13.10 42.93
CA LYS A 625 -4.61 -12.24 41.79
C LYS A 625 -6.01 -11.61 41.92
N PRO A 626 -6.20 -10.32 41.57
CA PRO A 626 -7.54 -9.76 41.50
C PRO A 626 -8.35 -10.47 40.41
N GLU A 627 -9.59 -10.81 40.75
CA GLU A 627 -10.61 -11.32 39.84
C GLU A 627 -10.68 -10.49 38.56
N ALA A 628 -10.91 -11.19 37.44
CA ALA A 628 -11.27 -10.59 36.17
C ALA A 628 -12.47 -9.65 36.38
N ILE A 629 -12.26 -8.36 36.11
CA ILE A 629 -13.34 -7.37 36.09
C ILE A 629 -14.32 -7.77 34.99
N LYS A 630 -15.50 -8.26 35.39
CA LYS A 630 -16.60 -8.57 34.47
C LYS A 630 -17.03 -7.26 33.79
N ILE A 631 -16.84 -7.17 32.47
CA ILE A 631 -17.31 -6.02 31.68
C ILE A 631 -18.85 -6.08 31.64
N VAL A 632 -19.51 -5.10 32.24
CA VAL A 632 -20.97 -4.99 32.26
C VAL A 632 -21.36 -3.80 31.36
N PRO A 633 -22.27 -3.98 30.38
CA PRO A 633 -22.73 -2.89 29.53
C PRO A 633 -23.44 -1.79 30.34
N ALA A 634 -23.27 -0.52 29.93
CA ALA A 634 -23.96 0.60 30.55
C ALA A 634 -25.47 0.51 30.26
N THR A 635 -26.29 0.56 31.32
CA THR A 635 -27.76 0.46 31.23
C THR A 635 -28.44 1.82 31.41
N GLY A 636 -27.68 2.88 31.70
CA GLY A 636 -28.19 4.23 31.80
C GLY A 636 -27.10 5.30 31.77
N TRP A 637 -27.52 6.56 31.74
CA TRP A 637 -26.64 7.72 31.76
C TRP A 637 -27.25 8.82 32.63
N VAL A 638 -26.42 9.51 33.39
CA VAL A 638 -26.84 10.58 34.31
C VAL A 638 -26.00 11.82 34.10
N PHE A 639 -26.62 12.99 34.23
CA PHE A 639 -25.89 14.26 34.25
C PHE A 639 -25.44 14.56 35.67
N ASN A 640 -24.19 14.97 35.85
CA ASN A 640 -23.79 15.63 37.08
C ASN A 640 -24.27 17.09 37.07
N GLY A 641 -24.32 17.73 38.24
CA GLY A 641 -24.71 19.14 38.40
C GLY A 641 -23.78 20.17 37.72
N LYS A 642 -22.84 19.72 36.88
CA LYS A 642 -21.96 20.54 36.03
C LYS A 642 -22.19 20.27 34.53
N GLY A 643 -23.22 19.53 34.15
CA GLY A 643 -23.60 19.27 32.75
C GLY A 643 -22.82 18.16 32.06
N GLN A 644 -22.05 17.34 32.79
CA GLN A 644 -21.29 16.22 32.22
C GLN A 644 -22.08 14.91 32.36
N VAL A 645 -22.03 14.08 31.32
CA VAL A 645 -22.73 12.78 31.28
C VAL A 645 -21.83 11.66 31.81
N THR A 646 -22.36 10.85 32.73
CA THR A 646 -21.72 9.63 33.26
C THR A 646 -22.57 8.42 32.94
N LEU A 647 -21.97 7.37 32.36
CA LEU A 647 -22.62 6.09 32.07
C LEU A 647 -22.62 5.21 33.34
N ILE A 648 -23.76 4.62 33.68
CA ILE A 648 -23.95 3.79 34.88
C ILE A 648 -24.49 2.40 34.50
N SER A 649 -24.13 1.37 35.27
CA SER A 649 -24.51 -0.02 35.00
C SER A 649 -25.70 -0.54 35.82
N HIS A 650 -26.20 0.22 36.80
CA HIS A 650 -27.43 -0.08 37.55
C HIS A 650 -28.14 1.22 37.96
N ALA A 651 -29.39 1.40 37.54
CA ALA A 651 -30.26 2.47 38.03
C ALA A 651 -30.92 2.01 39.34
N SER A 652 -30.49 2.58 40.48
CA SER A 652 -31.19 2.40 41.76
C SER A 652 -32.57 3.03 41.66
N ASN A 653 -33.63 2.23 41.78
CA ASN A 653 -35.02 2.71 41.89
C ASN A 653 -35.15 3.70 43.06
N PRO A 654 -35.60 4.95 42.84
CA PRO A 654 -35.87 5.87 43.94
C PRO A 654 -37.30 5.63 44.45
N ASN A 655 -37.41 4.97 45.60
CA ASN A 655 -38.60 5.09 46.44
C ASN A 655 -38.64 6.51 47.05
N GLY A 656 -39.66 7.25 46.64
CA GLY A 656 -40.34 8.39 47.26
C GLY A 656 -39.62 9.27 48.29
N ILE A 657 -39.59 10.58 48.02
CA ILE A 657 -40.22 11.63 48.84
C ILE A 657 -40.56 12.80 47.88
N GLY A 658 -41.80 13.25 47.92
CA GLY A 658 -42.38 14.15 46.93
C GLY A 658 -42.25 15.63 47.22
N THR A 659 -42.40 16.41 46.14
CA THR A 659 -42.97 17.77 46.13
C THR A 659 -43.53 18.04 44.71
N PRO A 660 -44.67 18.74 44.57
CA PRO A 660 -45.42 18.82 43.32
C PRO A 660 -44.77 19.75 42.28
N PRO A 661 -45.07 19.57 40.98
CA PRO A 661 -44.43 20.33 39.90
C PRO A 661 -44.93 21.78 39.86
N ALA A 662 -43.99 22.73 39.89
CA ALA A 662 -44.25 24.10 39.49
C ALA A 662 -44.45 24.15 37.96
N SER A 663 -45.63 24.60 37.56
CA SER A 663 -45.97 24.98 36.19
C SER A 663 -45.07 26.12 35.71
N CYS A 664 -44.49 26.01 34.51
CA CYS A 664 -43.97 27.15 33.77
C CYS A 664 -44.68 27.29 32.41
N PRO A 665 -45.03 28.52 31.99
CA PRO A 665 -45.86 28.77 30.83
C PRO A 665 -45.05 28.74 29.54
N LYS A 666 -45.72 28.35 28.45
CA LYS A 666 -45.20 28.42 27.09
C LYS A 666 -44.92 29.87 26.68
N ARG A 667 -43.73 30.10 26.12
CA ARG A 667 -43.56 30.95 24.94
C ARG A 667 -42.49 30.36 24.04
#